data_AF-A0A2D5QLZ8-F1
#
_entry.id   AF-A0A2D5QLZ8-F1
#
_cell.length_a   1.000
_cell.length_b   1.000
_cell.length_c   1.000
_cell.angle_alpha   90.00
_cell.angle_beta   90.00
_cell.angle_gamma   90.00
#
_symmetry.space_group_name_H-M   'P 1'
#
loop_
_entity.id
_entity.type
_entity.pdbx_description
1 polymer ?
#
loop_
_entity_poly.entity_id
_entity_poly.type
_entity_poly.pdbx_seq_one_letter_code
_entity_poly.pdbx_strand_id
1 'polypeptide(L)'
;MIHSTFTKHIKLNLSKFSLFFLFILSSASLIGCLGDPVKPSTEVELEVDAEIIEPDIEVDQAVDMEPEIELDMEEALSCAEDGDCESGRCVEGECTLECSAPSDCPGRFDDCRSGRCYNRCFGAGTCFQGGVCLNGVCVDEQCEEDSDCEEGRLCRGQLCVRPEPCASDDECSSRQRCVEGNCENLSGCGGDANCAADEICINNRCAPVAQCEENGDCAEDEDCVASRCVPGLCRGEVDCDLGQICEAGECIEPPMVTVDRVVILNNARSLLVGQSLELRAVALDSDGQIVASSGFVWLVNPEQTGNVDATNLFTAGPEAGEASISAQWQDPDTGMTITSLPLVLPISEPLPPVESGWRVRVADGASGIPLVGADVYVDGNVYTTNEEGIATFDNQADRLSFTVMSPNHDTVSVVGISQRSLYLPLQPLSDDSRIAGFTGELDFSEVRNNGQVELGLAGGAFSDGLSQITFFDLLGQLFFTEVDAGPINATIPLPGGLVAQANVPFLGDFSIKDEYAVITTEGFQLGWSFGGRIAIQTVLGLLENGNISIGRVLGVLLPFFDQFEHGIEAIPELIAYNPVADVDDQDRDGDRRELIPDYAQFPEINLRPSQAQNLRLAVNLPEVFDTEGDPIALLLAGVDIVDVGFVPLGLTATQEGGIIPMRMAPAYQGLQVGDYVVLALSARFNNRIPRDISGLMQRFSRIPEQVNLADSFMTPPELSLWEPAFRRLTPEIPGDADLLRVSFRGGVGRWVVYFGQEAADTVRLPFPVDFNTPDLTVGLDVRFDAIDLEAGVTLNELVGEGGIGDILQLDQFTERFSRRVDNGR
;
A
#
# COMPACT_ATOMS: atom_id res chain seq x y z
N MET A 1 -48.69 -1.35 -4.55
CA MET A 1 -49.50 -0.83 -5.67
C MET A 1 -48.55 -0.26 -6.70
N ILE A 2 -48.84 -0.52 -7.98
CA ILE A 2 -48.13 -0.09 -9.20
C ILE A 2 -46.96 -1.00 -9.63
N HIS A 3 -47.36 -1.98 -10.45
CA HIS A 3 -46.60 -2.65 -11.51
C HIS A 3 -46.17 -1.67 -12.61
N SER A 4 -45.02 -1.94 -13.26
CA SER A 4 -44.96 -2.13 -14.72
C SER A 4 -43.55 -2.56 -15.16
N THR A 5 -43.34 -3.83 -15.53
CA THR A 5 -43.20 -4.35 -16.92
C THR A 5 -41.99 -3.84 -17.71
N PHE A 6 -41.01 -4.71 -17.97
CA PHE A 6 -40.41 -4.89 -19.30
C PHE A 6 -39.90 -6.33 -19.47
N THR A 7 -40.44 -7.04 -20.46
CA THR A 7 -40.00 -8.35 -20.92
C THR A 7 -40.10 -8.36 -22.45
N LYS A 8 -39.02 -8.69 -23.15
CA LYS A 8 -38.99 -9.21 -24.54
C LYS A 8 -37.56 -9.70 -24.84
N HIS A 9 -37.33 -11.01 -24.83
CA HIS A 9 -37.35 -11.93 -25.98
C HIS A 9 -36.10 -11.90 -26.86
N ILE A 10 -35.24 -12.90 -26.70
CA ILE A 10 -34.44 -13.46 -27.79
C ILE A 10 -34.76 -14.95 -27.90
N LYS A 11 -35.32 -15.32 -29.06
CA LYS A 11 -35.45 -16.70 -29.53
C LYS A 11 -34.12 -17.09 -30.17
N LEU A 12 -33.49 -18.17 -29.70
CA LEU A 12 -32.45 -18.85 -30.47
C LEU A 12 -32.94 -20.23 -30.90
N ASN A 13 -32.69 -20.49 -32.17
CA ASN A 13 -33.36 -21.46 -33.03
C ASN A 13 -32.50 -22.74 -33.04
N LEU A 14 -32.93 -23.78 -32.33
CA LEU A 14 -32.33 -25.12 -32.40
C LEU A 14 -32.96 -25.90 -33.55
N SER A 15 -32.17 -26.22 -34.58
CA SER A 15 -32.51 -27.31 -35.49
C SER A 15 -31.27 -27.83 -36.24
N LYS A 16 -31.02 -29.13 -36.04
CA LYS A 16 -30.23 -30.07 -36.86
C LYS A 16 -28.71 -30.04 -36.69
N PHE A 17 -28.20 -31.00 -35.90
CA PHE A 17 -27.52 -32.16 -36.49
C PHE A 17 -27.71 -33.37 -35.59
N SER A 18 -27.93 -34.52 -36.22
CA SER A 18 -28.40 -35.73 -35.58
C SER A 18 -27.35 -36.83 -35.73
N LEU A 19 -27.14 -37.53 -34.62
CA LEU A 19 -26.97 -38.99 -34.49
C LEU A 19 -25.59 -39.67 -34.67
N PHE A 20 -25.46 -40.68 -33.79
CA PHE A 20 -24.48 -41.79 -33.63
C PHE A 20 -23.22 -41.45 -32.81
N PHE A 21 -22.92 -42.07 -31.66
CA PHE A 21 -22.95 -43.51 -31.33
C PHE A 21 -23.12 -43.78 -29.81
N LEU A 22 -23.80 -44.89 -29.46
CA LEU A 22 -23.96 -45.50 -28.13
C LEU A 22 -22.64 -46.11 -27.61
N PHE A 23 -22.43 -46.16 -26.28
CA PHE A 23 -22.39 -47.38 -25.42
C PHE A 23 -21.86 -47.02 -24.00
N ILE A 24 -22.72 -47.02 -22.98
CA ILE A 24 -22.89 -48.01 -21.87
C ILE A 24 -22.08 -47.74 -20.58
N LEU A 25 -22.87 -47.50 -19.52
CA LEU A 25 -22.73 -47.83 -18.09
C LEU A 25 -21.42 -48.47 -17.58
N SER A 26 -20.91 -48.00 -16.43
CA SER A 26 -21.34 -48.54 -15.13
C SER A 26 -20.67 -47.84 -13.94
N SER A 27 -21.52 -47.50 -12.97
CA SER A 27 -21.26 -47.24 -11.56
C SER A 27 -20.40 -48.28 -10.84
N ALA A 28 -19.54 -47.83 -9.93
CA ALA A 28 -19.28 -48.52 -8.67
C ALA A 28 -18.78 -47.54 -7.60
N SER A 29 -19.62 -47.26 -6.61
CA SER A 29 -19.23 -46.74 -5.30
C SER A 29 -18.64 -47.88 -4.48
N LEU A 30 -17.59 -47.63 -3.70
CA LEU A 30 -17.35 -48.39 -2.46
C LEU A 30 -16.57 -47.56 -1.43
N ILE A 31 -17.19 -47.54 -0.26
CA ILE A 31 -16.78 -47.00 1.04
C ILE A 31 -15.73 -47.95 1.66
N GLY A 32 -14.77 -47.40 2.42
CA GLY A 32 -14.33 -48.07 3.66
C GLY A 32 -12.84 -48.06 4.01
N CYS A 33 -12.54 -47.31 5.08
CA CYS A 33 -11.70 -47.69 6.25
C CYS A 33 -10.17 -47.47 6.24
N LEU A 34 -9.77 -46.43 6.98
CA LEU A 34 -8.91 -46.40 8.19
C LEU A 34 -7.78 -47.44 8.34
N GLY A 35 -6.55 -46.92 8.49
CA GLY A 35 -5.40 -47.59 9.11
C GLY A 35 -4.10 -46.78 9.02
N ASP A 36 -3.79 -46.02 10.07
CA ASP A 36 -2.48 -45.39 10.36
C ASP A 36 -1.33 -46.43 10.52
N PRO A 37 -0.08 -46.06 10.88
CA PRO A 37 0.86 -45.08 10.32
C PRO A 37 2.23 -45.73 10.05
N VAL A 38 3.05 -45.26 9.10
CA VAL A 38 4.49 -45.63 9.04
C VAL A 38 5.37 -44.43 8.68
N LYS A 39 6.34 -44.20 9.57
CA LYS A 39 7.42 -43.20 9.56
C LYS A 39 8.56 -43.59 8.57
N PRO A 40 9.57 -42.71 8.36
CA PRO A 40 10.16 -42.41 7.06
C PRO A 40 11.31 -43.34 6.68
N SER A 41 11.65 -43.37 5.39
CA SER A 41 12.92 -43.88 4.88
C SER A 41 13.26 -43.12 3.59
N THR A 42 14.25 -42.23 3.67
CA THR A 42 15.58 -42.37 3.05
C THR A 42 15.60 -42.11 1.55
N GLU A 43 16.36 -41.06 1.23
CA GLU A 43 17.16 -40.85 0.02
C GLU A 43 17.30 -42.09 -0.87
N VAL A 44 16.91 -41.93 -2.12
CA VAL A 44 17.43 -42.70 -3.24
C VAL A 44 17.72 -41.70 -4.34
N GLU A 45 19.01 -41.38 -4.49
CA GLU A 45 19.59 -40.86 -5.73
C GLU A 45 19.26 -41.84 -6.87
N LEU A 46 18.65 -41.34 -7.93
CA LEU A 46 18.59 -42.01 -9.21
C LEU A 46 19.10 -41.05 -10.28
N GLU A 47 20.41 -41.10 -10.48
CA GLU A 47 21.03 -40.82 -11.77
C GLU A 47 20.41 -41.79 -12.80
N VAL A 48 19.78 -41.25 -13.84
CA VAL A 48 19.51 -41.96 -15.08
C VAL A 48 20.02 -41.10 -16.21
N ASP A 49 21.23 -41.43 -16.64
CA ASP A 49 21.74 -41.14 -17.98
C ASP A 49 20.79 -41.77 -19.01
N ALA A 50 20.18 -40.92 -19.84
CA ALA A 50 19.54 -41.35 -21.07
C ALA A 50 19.86 -40.34 -22.18
N GLU A 51 20.97 -40.65 -22.84
CA GLU A 51 21.44 -40.21 -24.15
C GLU A 51 20.27 -40.13 -25.16
N ILE A 52 19.92 -38.92 -25.59
CA ILE A 52 19.00 -38.71 -26.72
C ILE A 52 19.83 -38.59 -27.99
N ILE A 53 19.63 -39.59 -28.84
CA ILE A 53 20.14 -39.75 -30.20
C ILE A 53 19.53 -38.67 -31.09
N GLU A 54 20.36 -37.78 -31.64
CA GLU A 54 20.02 -36.96 -32.80
C GLU A 54 19.92 -37.85 -34.04
N PRO A 55 18.87 -37.75 -34.87
CA PRO A 55 18.96 -38.21 -36.25
C PRO A 55 19.40 -37.03 -37.13
N ASP A 56 20.64 -37.13 -37.59
CA ASP A 56 21.12 -36.50 -38.81
C ASP A 56 20.16 -36.79 -39.98
N ILE A 57 19.67 -35.75 -40.65
CA ILE A 57 19.14 -35.86 -42.01
C ILE A 57 19.91 -34.87 -42.89
N GLU A 58 20.77 -35.46 -43.71
CA GLU A 58 21.49 -34.79 -44.79
C GLU A 58 20.54 -34.18 -45.82
N VAL A 59 20.90 -32.96 -46.22
CA VAL A 59 20.36 -32.21 -47.35
C VAL A 59 20.92 -32.79 -48.64
N ASP A 60 20.05 -33.21 -49.57
CA ASP A 60 20.38 -33.13 -51.00
C ASP A 60 19.11 -33.07 -51.90
N GLN A 61 19.00 -31.92 -52.57
CA GLN A 61 18.62 -31.70 -53.98
C GLN A 61 17.19 -31.99 -54.49
N ALA A 62 16.46 -30.88 -54.63
CA ALA A 62 15.88 -30.33 -55.87
C ALA A 62 15.28 -31.32 -56.90
N VAL A 63 13.94 -31.28 -57.01
CA VAL A 63 13.22 -31.41 -58.28
C VAL A 63 11.99 -30.49 -58.24
N ASP A 64 11.98 -29.54 -59.18
CA ASP A 64 10.88 -28.63 -59.51
C ASP A 64 9.56 -29.35 -59.79
N MET A 65 8.45 -28.77 -59.31
CA MET A 65 7.16 -28.67 -60.01
C MET A 65 6.11 -28.03 -59.09
N GLU A 66 6.00 -26.69 -59.13
CA GLU A 66 4.82 -25.95 -58.67
C GLU A 66 3.88 -25.68 -59.85
N PRO A 67 2.55 -25.68 -59.64
CA PRO A 67 1.59 -25.25 -60.65
C PRO A 67 1.56 -23.72 -60.71
N GLU A 68 1.87 -23.16 -61.87
CA GLU A 68 1.67 -21.74 -62.21
C GLU A 68 0.18 -21.37 -62.07
N ILE A 69 -0.12 -20.49 -61.12
CA ILE A 69 -1.26 -19.58 -61.18
C ILE A 69 -0.66 -18.17 -61.10
N GLU A 70 -0.38 -17.60 -62.27
CA GLU A 70 -0.14 -16.16 -62.43
C GLU A 70 -1.43 -15.42 -62.06
N LEU A 71 -1.40 -14.70 -60.95
CA LEU A 71 -2.27 -13.56 -60.72
C LEU A 71 -1.40 -12.31 -60.90
N ASP A 72 -1.40 -11.78 -62.12
CA ASP A 72 -0.90 -10.44 -62.41
C ASP A 72 -1.71 -9.41 -61.60
N MET A 73 -1.08 -8.83 -60.58
CA MET A 73 -1.59 -7.65 -59.85
C MET A 73 -0.44 -6.67 -59.60
N GLU A 74 0.25 -6.25 -60.67
CA GLU A 74 1.27 -5.20 -60.62
C GLU A 74 1.12 -4.18 -61.77
N GLU A 75 -0.10 -3.93 -62.25
CA GLU A 75 -0.40 -2.79 -63.13
C GLU A 75 -1.71 -2.10 -62.72
N ALA A 76 -1.64 -1.20 -61.75
CA ALA A 76 -2.59 -0.09 -61.62
C ALA A 76 -2.13 0.86 -60.51
N LEU A 77 -1.49 1.98 -60.86
CA LEU A 77 -1.52 3.22 -60.08
C LEU A 77 -0.81 4.38 -60.81
N SER A 78 -0.02 4.11 -61.85
CA SER A 78 0.56 5.18 -62.67
C SER A 78 -0.42 5.70 -63.74
N CYS A 79 -0.53 7.01 -63.90
CA CYS A 79 -1.38 7.66 -64.90
C CYS A 79 -0.61 8.74 -65.68
N ALA A 80 -1.05 9.05 -66.90
CA ALA A 80 -0.56 10.20 -67.66
C ALA A 80 -1.62 11.31 -67.75
N GLU A 81 -2.89 10.93 -67.74
CA GLU A 81 -4.05 11.83 -67.73
C GLU A 81 -5.18 11.28 -66.86
N ASP A 82 -6.14 12.13 -66.47
CA ASP A 82 -7.21 11.77 -65.54
C ASP A 82 -8.04 10.55 -65.99
N GLY A 83 -8.12 10.31 -67.30
CA GLY A 83 -8.84 9.17 -67.88
C GLY A 83 -8.19 7.81 -67.64
N ASP A 84 -6.93 7.79 -67.21
CA ASP A 84 -6.20 6.56 -66.89
C ASP A 84 -6.56 6.02 -65.49
N CYS A 85 -7.26 6.82 -64.68
CA CYS A 85 -7.64 6.45 -63.33
C CYS A 85 -9.05 5.85 -63.30
N GLU A 86 -9.18 4.63 -62.78
CA GLU A 86 -10.47 3.94 -62.59
C GLU A 86 -11.42 4.78 -61.70
N SER A 87 -10.83 5.58 -60.80
CA SER A 87 -11.50 6.62 -60.02
C SER A 87 -10.49 7.70 -59.60
N GLY A 88 -10.86 8.98 -59.71
CA GLY A 88 -10.01 10.12 -59.34
C GLY A 88 -9.41 10.87 -60.52
N ARG A 89 -8.32 11.60 -60.27
CA ARG A 89 -7.57 12.38 -61.27
C ARG A 89 -6.09 12.02 -61.24
N CYS A 90 -5.41 12.26 -62.34
CA CYS A 90 -3.99 12.01 -62.45
C CYS A 90 -3.19 13.20 -61.90
N VAL A 91 -2.43 12.97 -60.83
CA VAL A 91 -1.55 13.99 -60.24
C VAL A 91 -0.16 13.42 -60.13
N GLU A 92 0.81 14.09 -60.75
CA GLU A 92 2.24 13.73 -60.66
C GLU A 92 2.55 12.27 -61.04
N GLY A 93 1.72 11.70 -61.93
CA GLY A 93 1.90 10.33 -62.41
C GLY A 93 1.15 9.29 -61.61
N GLU A 94 0.36 9.68 -60.59
CA GLU A 94 -0.37 8.76 -59.72
C GLU A 94 -1.87 9.08 -59.65
N CYS A 95 -2.70 8.03 -59.62
CA CYS A 95 -4.15 8.16 -59.55
C CYS A 95 -4.62 8.57 -58.15
N THR A 96 -5.01 9.83 -58.00
CA THR A 96 -5.49 10.39 -56.72
C THR A 96 -7.01 10.49 -56.70
N LEU A 97 -7.64 9.85 -55.72
CA LEU A 97 -9.09 9.92 -55.49
C LEU A 97 -9.50 11.35 -55.08
N GLU A 98 -10.38 11.98 -55.87
CA GLU A 98 -11.01 13.23 -55.48
C GLU A 98 -12.17 12.97 -54.53
N CYS A 99 -12.28 13.80 -53.50
CA CYS A 99 -13.34 13.72 -52.51
C CYS A 99 -13.92 15.12 -52.27
N SER A 100 -15.16 15.16 -51.80
CA SER A 100 -15.84 16.36 -51.32
C SER A 100 -16.25 16.25 -49.85
N ALA A 101 -16.39 15.01 -49.38
CA ALA A 101 -16.66 14.65 -47.99
C ALA A 101 -15.90 13.35 -47.63
N PRO A 102 -15.70 13.07 -46.32
CA PRO A 102 -15.04 11.85 -45.84
C PRO A 102 -15.59 10.54 -46.40
N SER A 103 -16.89 10.48 -46.68
CA SER A 103 -17.57 9.30 -47.20
C SER A 103 -17.16 8.92 -48.63
N ASP A 104 -16.48 9.83 -49.33
CA ASP A 104 -16.02 9.62 -50.71
C ASP A 104 -14.69 8.83 -50.75
N CYS A 105 -14.08 8.58 -49.57
CA CYS A 105 -12.82 7.88 -49.45
C CYS A 105 -13.03 6.40 -49.05
N PRO A 106 -12.28 5.46 -49.66
CA PRO A 106 -12.51 4.02 -49.52
C PRO A 106 -12.07 3.45 -48.15
N GLY A 107 -11.11 4.08 -47.48
CA GLY A 107 -10.62 3.66 -46.18
C GLY A 107 -11.55 4.07 -45.03
N ARG A 108 -11.77 3.14 -44.09
CA ARG A 108 -12.58 3.37 -42.87
C ARG A 108 -12.06 4.54 -42.01
N PHE A 109 -10.79 4.90 -42.18
CA PHE A 109 -10.12 5.96 -41.45
C PHE A 109 -9.67 7.12 -42.35
N ASP A 110 -10.17 7.22 -43.57
CA ASP A 110 -9.77 8.30 -44.48
C ASP A 110 -10.55 9.59 -44.22
N ASP A 111 -9.94 10.74 -44.52
CA ASP A 111 -10.56 12.07 -44.51
C ASP A 111 -10.44 12.74 -45.86
N CYS A 112 -11.37 13.64 -46.13
CA CYS A 112 -11.28 14.49 -47.30
C CYS A 112 -10.66 15.85 -46.95
N ARG A 113 -9.42 16.10 -47.37
CA ARG A 113 -8.76 17.40 -47.20
C ARG A 113 -8.33 17.96 -48.54
N SER A 114 -8.73 19.19 -48.82
CA SER A 114 -8.38 19.90 -50.06
C SER A 114 -8.70 19.12 -51.34
N GLY A 115 -9.79 18.34 -51.32
CA GLY A 115 -10.25 17.55 -52.45
C GLY A 115 -9.48 16.25 -52.69
N ARG A 116 -8.71 15.75 -51.72
CA ARG A 116 -7.99 14.47 -51.78
C ARG A 116 -8.25 13.65 -50.52
N CYS A 117 -8.30 12.33 -50.70
CA CYS A 117 -8.37 11.38 -49.60
C CYS A 117 -7.01 11.26 -48.91
N TYR A 118 -7.00 11.37 -47.59
CA TYR A 118 -5.83 11.14 -46.74
C TYR A 118 -6.19 10.15 -45.65
N ASN A 119 -5.27 9.25 -45.31
CA ASN A 119 -5.43 8.38 -44.15
C ASN A 119 -5.29 9.23 -42.87
N ARG A 120 -6.32 9.22 -42.02
CA ARG A 120 -6.26 9.89 -40.73
C ARG A 120 -5.43 9.08 -39.77
N CYS A 121 -4.70 9.80 -38.94
CA CYS A 121 -3.99 9.23 -37.83
C CYS A 121 -4.37 9.96 -36.54
N PHE A 122 -4.24 9.26 -35.42
CA PHE A 122 -4.58 9.78 -34.09
C PHE A 122 -3.36 9.84 -33.16
N GLY A 123 -2.19 9.43 -33.66
CA GLY A 123 -0.92 9.42 -32.93
C GLY A 123 0.14 8.58 -33.65
N ALA A 124 1.33 8.46 -33.06
CA ALA A 124 2.39 7.60 -33.58
C ALA A 124 1.90 6.15 -33.75
N GLY A 125 2.29 5.49 -34.84
CA GLY A 125 1.91 4.10 -35.13
C GLY A 125 0.46 3.87 -35.59
N THR A 126 -0.33 4.94 -35.78
CA THR A 126 -1.73 4.84 -36.26
C THR A 126 -1.88 4.93 -37.79
N CYS A 127 -0.77 4.80 -38.52
CA CYS A 127 -0.74 4.82 -39.98
C CYS A 127 -0.66 3.39 -40.55
N PHE A 128 -1.83 2.81 -40.82
CA PHE A 128 -1.99 1.39 -41.19
C PHE A 128 -1.44 1.00 -42.56
N GLN A 129 -1.08 1.97 -43.39
CA GLN A 129 -0.42 1.76 -44.69
C GLN A 129 1.08 2.10 -44.64
N GLY A 130 1.65 2.21 -43.44
CA GLY A 130 2.99 2.78 -43.23
C GLY A 130 2.94 4.31 -43.10
N GLY A 131 4.02 4.93 -42.64
CA GLY A 131 4.10 6.39 -42.52
C GLY A 131 4.05 6.93 -41.09
N VAL A 132 4.32 8.23 -40.97
CA VAL A 132 4.35 8.99 -39.73
C VAL A 132 3.07 9.81 -39.58
N CYS A 133 2.50 9.82 -38.38
CA CYS A 133 1.34 10.64 -38.09
C CYS A 133 1.72 12.12 -37.87
N LEU A 134 1.37 13.00 -38.80
CA LEU A 134 1.62 14.43 -38.70
C LEU A 134 0.33 15.24 -38.84
N ASN A 135 -0.05 15.98 -37.79
CA ASN A 135 -1.24 16.83 -37.78
C ASN A 135 -2.55 16.10 -38.19
N GLY A 136 -2.66 14.84 -37.75
CA GLY A 136 -3.81 13.97 -38.00
C GLY A 136 -3.87 13.36 -39.40
N VAL A 137 -2.77 13.41 -40.16
CA VAL A 137 -2.62 12.83 -41.49
C VAL A 137 -1.38 11.93 -41.52
N CYS A 138 -1.51 10.75 -42.11
CA CYS A 138 -0.36 9.91 -42.41
C CYS A 138 0.44 10.51 -43.56
N VAL A 139 1.73 10.70 -43.34
CA VAL A 139 2.71 11.08 -44.36
C VAL A 139 3.74 9.97 -44.48
N ASP A 140 4.30 9.77 -45.66
CA ASP A 140 5.32 8.73 -45.87
C ASP A 140 6.57 9.00 -45.02
N GLU A 141 7.22 7.91 -44.61
CA GLU A 141 8.53 7.94 -43.95
C GLU A 141 9.57 8.52 -44.91
N GLN A 142 10.38 9.45 -44.43
CA GLN A 142 11.33 10.21 -45.26
C GLN A 142 12.80 9.86 -44.97
N CYS A 143 13.07 9.11 -43.91
CA CYS A 143 14.41 8.72 -43.49
C CYS A 143 14.35 7.58 -42.47
N GLU A 144 15.38 6.75 -42.44
CA GLU A 144 15.68 5.81 -41.34
C GLU A 144 16.88 6.30 -40.52
N GLU A 145 17.84 6.96 -41.17
CA GLU A 145 19.04 7.53 -40.55
C GLU A 145 19.30 8.97 -41.04
N ASP A 146 20.16 9.69 -40.31
CA ASP A 146 20.47 11.09 -40.62
C ASP A 146 21.06 11.27 -42.04
N SER A 147 21.70 10.24 -42.61
CA SER A 147 22.25 10.24 -43.98
C SER A 147 21.20 10.33 -45.08
N ASP A 148 19.97 9.91 -44.80
CA ASP A 148 18.86 9.94 -45.77
C ASP A 148 18.36 11.37 -45.99
N CYS A 149 18.69 12.28 -45.09
CA CYS A 149 18.24 13.66 -45.11
C CYS A 149 19.20 14.60 -45.85
N GLU A 150 18.62 15.61 -46.52
CA GLU A 150 19.39 16.70 -47.12
C GLU A 150 20.27 17.42 -46.08
N GLU A 151 21.41 17.96 -46.51
CA GLU A 151 22.39 18.63 -45.65
C GLU A 151 21.74 19.66 -44.69
N GLY A 152 22.00 19.50 -43.39
CA GLY A 152 21.41 20.34 -42.34
C GLY A 152 20.00 19.94 -41.89
N ARG A 153 19.58 18.70 -42.17
CA ARG A 153 18.41 18.05 -41.57
C ARG A 153 18.84 16.74 -40.91
N LEU A 154 18.09 16.33 -39.89
CA LEU A 154 18.32 15.09 -39.15
C LEU A 154 17.06 14.25 -39.19
N CYS A 155 17.23 12.93 -39.15
CA CYS A 155 16.13 12.00 -39.12
C CYS A 155 15.56 11.89 -37.71
N ARG A 156 14.38 12.46 -37.48
CA ARG A 156 13.72 12.40 -36.17
C ARG A 156 12.29 11.93 -36.36
N GLY A 157 11.95 10.80 -35.73
CA GLY A 157 10.63 10.17 -35.89
C GLY A 157 10.32 9.86 -37.35
N GLN A 158 11.31 9.35 -38.10
CA GLN A 158 11.23 9.00 -39.53
C GLN A 158 10.89 10.17 -40.47
N LEU A 159 11.12 11.41 -40.02
CA LEU A 159 10.98 12.63 -40.81
C LEU A 159 12.27 13.43 -40.81
N CYS A 160 12.63 13.99 -41.97
CA CYS A 160 13.77 14.89 -42.10
C CYS A 160 13.42 16.29 -41.58
N VAL A 161 13.74 16.53 -40.31
CA VAL A 161 13.51 17.81 -39.65
C VAL A 161 14.78 18.64 -39.65
N ARG A 162 14.66 19.97 -39.73
CA ARG A 162 15.78 20.87 -39.49
C ARG A 162 15.81 21.17 -37.99
N PRO A 163 16.79 20.64 -37.24
CA PRO A 163 16.92 20.95 -35.82
C PRO A 163 17.29 22.43 -35.62
N GLU A 164 16.96 22.95 -34.45
CA GLU A 164 17.40 24.28 -34.04
C GLU A 164 18.88 24.20 -33.62
N PRO A 165 19.79 25.00 -34.20
CA PRO A 165 21.20 24.95 -33.85
C PRO A 165 21.43 25.54 -32.46
N CYS A 166 22.39 24.99 -31.72
CA CYS A 166 22.76 25.44 -30.38
C CYS A 166 24.26 25.29 -30.12
N ALA A 167 24.78 26.06 -29.18
CA ALA A 167 26.12 25.87 -28.61
C ALA A 167 26.11 25.25 -27.19
N SER A 168 24.99 25.40 -26.47
CA SER A 168 24.77 24.86 -25.11
C SER A 168 23.29 24.64 -24.86
N ASP A 169 22.96 23.91 -23.79
CA ASP A 169 21.57 23.56 -23.43
C ASP A 169 20.69 24.81 -23.20
N ASP A 170 21.27 25.91 -22.71
CA ASP A 170 20.58 27.20 -22.49
C ASP A 170 20.01 27.85 -23.77
N GLU A 171 20.51 27.46 -24.94
CA GLU A 171 20.01 27.95 -26.24
C GLU A 171 18.82 27.13 -26.74
N CYS A 172 18.51 26.01 -26.08
CA CYS A 172 17.41 25.13 -26.42
C CYS A 172 16.16 25.41 -25.57
N SER A 173 14.99 24.96 -26.05
CA SER A 173 13.79 25.00 -25.22
C SER A 173 13.97 24.10 -23.97
N SER A 174 13.20 24.34 -22.91
CA SER A 174 13.27 23.56 -21.66
C SER A 174 12.97 22.06 -21.79
N ARG A 175 12.60 21.59 -23.00
CA ARG A 175 12.37 20.18 -23.32
C ARG A 175 13.44 19.59 -24.21
N GLN A 176 14.52 20.31 -24.44
CA GLN A 176 15.59 19.95 -25.34
C GLN A 176 16.96 20.19 -24.70
N ARG A 177 17.97 19.47 -25.17
CA ARG A 177 19.38 19.72 -24.84
C ARG A 177 20.21 19.82 -26.11
N CYS A 178 21.36 20.47 -26.01
CA CYS A 178 22.27 20.62 -27.11
C CYS A 178 23.13 19.37 -27.30
N VAL A 179 22.80 18.58 -28.31
CA VAL A 179 23.55 17.38 -28.70
C VAL A 179 24.22 17.65 -30.03
N GLU A 180 25.55 17.60 -30.06
CA GLU A 180 26.35 17.78 -31.29
C GLU A 180 26.01 19.06 -32.09
N GLY A 181 25.64 20.14 -31.37
CA GLY A 181 25.31 21.44 -31.97
C GLY A 181 23.85 21.61 -32.40
N ASN A 182 22.98 20.67 -32.04
CA ASN A 182 21.55 20.68 -32.37
C ASN A 182 20.68 20.48 -31.12
N CYS A 183 19.59 21.21 -31.01
CA CYS A 183 18.62 21.03 -29.94
C CYS A 183 17.82 19.75 -30.16
N GLU A 184 18.08 18.73 -29.36
CA GLU A 184 17.39 17.46 -29.38
C GLU A 184 16.44 17.33 -28.20
N ASN A 185 15.31 16.66 -28.41
CA ASN A 185 14.35 16.43 -27.33
C ASN A 185 14.98 15.60 -26.22
N LEU A 186 14.73 15.99 -24.97
CA LEU A 186 15.09 15.20 -23.80
C LEU A 186 14.41 13.83 -23.85
N SER A 187 15.09 12.82 -23.31
CA SER A 187 14.57 11.46 -23.18
C SER A 187 13.26 11.46 -22.39
N GLY A 188 12.31 10.63 -22.82
CA GLY A 188 11.09 10.40 -22.04
C GLY A 188 11.39 9.62 -20.77
N CYS A 189 10.69 9.95 -19.69
CA CYS A 189 10.77 9.23 -18.42
C CYS A 189 9.39 9.13 -17.79
N GLY A 190 9.20 8.10 -16.96
CA GLY A 190 8.09 8.04 -16.01
C GLY A 190 8.51 8.47 -14.61
N GLY A 191 9.76 8.22 -14.22
CA GLY A 191 10.34 8.59 -12.93
C GLY A 191 11.86 8.75 -13.01
N ASP A 192 12.49 9.16 -11.89
CA ASP A 192 13.93 9.48 -11.87
C ASP A 192 14.81 8.26 -12.21
N ALA A 193 14.35 7.04 -11.90
CA ALA A 193 15.05 5.80 -12.24
C ALA A 193 15.16 5.54 -13.76
N ASN A 194 14.36 6.23 -14.59
CA ASN A 194 14.48 6.15 -16.04
C ASN A 194 15.51 7.13 -16.63
N CYS A 195 16.09 7.99 -15.80
CA CYS A 195 17.01 9.04 -16.23
C CYS A 195 18.46 8.69 -15.91
N ALA A 196 19.40 9.38 -16.57
CA ALA A 196 20.81 9.26 -16.22
C ALA A 196 21.07 9.72 -14.78
N ALA A 197 22.23 9.37 -14.24
CA ALA A 197 22.57 9.64 -12.84
C ALA A 197 22.58 11.15 -12.48
N ASP A 198 22.82 12.03 -13.46
CA ASP A 198 22.83 13.49 -13.35
C ASP A 198 21.52 14.15 -13.84
N GLU A 199 20.47 13.36 -14.05
CA GLU A 199 19.18 13.82 -14.54
C GLU A 199 18.04 13.45 -13.57
N ILE A 200 16.95 14.20 -13.62
CA ILE A 200 15.69 13.89 -12.95
C ILE A 200 14.53 13.97 -13.93
N CYS A 201 13.47 13.21 -13.63
CA CYS A 201 12.26 13.21 -14.42
C CYS A 201 11.36 14.38 -14.02
N ILE A 202 11.27 15.37 -14.90
CA ILE A 202 10.40 16.55 -14.78
C ILE A 202 9.45 16.54 -15.97
N ASN A 203 8.14 16.58 -15.72
CA ASN A 203 7.12 16.63 -16.79
C ASN A 203 7.31 15.54 -17.87
N ASN A 204 7.61 14.30 -17.46
CA ASN A 204 7.87 13.14 -18.33
C ASN A 204 9.09 13.28 -19.26
N ARG A 205 10.07 14.11 -18.87
CA ARG A 205 11.36 14.28 -19.55
C ARG A 205 12.52 14.26 -18.57
N CYS A 206 13.60 13.57 -18.94
CA CYS A 206 14.83 13.59 -18.16
C CYS A 206 15.54 14.92 -18.37
N ALA A 207 15.53 15.77 -17.35
CA ALA A 207 16.20 17.05 -17.36
C ALA A 207 17.49 16.96 -16.53
N PRO A 208 18.62 17.49 -17.04
CA PRO A 208 19.86 17.56 -16.27
C PRO A 208 19.70 18.48 -15.07
N VAL A 209 20.32 18.12 -13.96
CA VAL A 209 20.32 18.90 -12.71
C VAL A 209 21.72 19.07 -12.14
N ALA A 210 21.90 20.13 -11.37
CA ALA A 210 23.15 20.35 -10.64
C ALA A 210 23.36 19.25 -9.59
N GLN A 211 24.62 18.88 -9.39
CA GLN A 211 25.02 18.02 -8.28
C GLN A 211 25.23 18.87 -7.03
N CYS A 212 24.98 18.28 -5.86
CA CYS A 212 25.10 18.94 -4.57
C CYS A 212 25.60 17.97 -3.49
N GLU A 213 26.18 18.52 -2.43
CA GLU A 213 26.45 17.80 -1.18
C GLU A 213 25.51 18.28 -0.06
N GLU A 214 25.09 19.54 -0.11
CA GLU A 214 24.15 20.16 0.82
C GLU A 214 23.17 21.11 0.11
N ASN A 215 22.07 21.49 0.78
CA ASN A 215 21.08 22.41 0.19
C ASN A 215 21.68 23.77 -0.23
N GLY A 216 22.76 24.20 0.42
CA GLY A 216 23.46 25.45 0.07
C GLY A 216 24.15 25.45 -1.30
N ASP A 217 24.31 24.27 -1.93
CA ASP A 217 24.84 24.13 -3.28
C ASP A 217 23.77 24.35 -4.37
N CYS A 218 22.49 24.26 -4.01
CA CYS A 218 21.36 24.39 -4.90
C CYS A 218 20.80 25.82 -4.94
N ALA A 219 19.92 26.09 -5.92
CA ALA A 219 19.20 27.37 -5.95
C ALA A 219 18.28 27.54 -4.73
N GLU A 220 17.81 28.77 -4.45
CA GLU A 220 16.96 29.06 -3.28
C GLU A 220 15.64 28.26 -3.28
N ASP A 221 15.17 27.80 -4.44
CA ASP A 221 13.96 27.01 -4.67
C ASP A 221 14.23 25.52 -4.93
N GLU A 222 15.42 25.02 -4.56
CA GLU A 222 15.84 23.63 -4.77
C GLU A 222 16.38 22.98 -3.48
N ASP A 223 16.10 21.69 -3.32
CA ASP A 223 16.65 20.87 -2.24
C ASP A 223 17.76 19.97 -2.77
N CYS A 224 18.76 19.67 -1.95
CA CYS A 224 19.74 18.65 -2.25
C CYS A 224 19.23 17.26 -1.81
N VAL A 225 18.83 16.42 -2.78
CA VAL A 225 18.34 15.06 -2.52
C VAL A 225 19.15 14.05 -3.33
N ALA A 226 19.79 13.09 -2.64
CA ALA A 226 20.64 12.05 -3.25
C ALA A 226 21.68 12.65 -4.23
N SER A 227 22.40 13.69 -3.77
CA SER A 227 23.42 14.42 -4.53
C SER A 227 22.94 15.12 -5.81
N ARG A 228 21.65 15.44 -5.90
CA ARG A 228 21.05 16.19 -7.00
C ARG A 228 20.21 17.34 -6.46
N CYS A 229 20.33 18.51 -7.07
CA CYS A 229 19.41 19.61 -6.85
C CYS A 229 18.07 19.28 -7.50
N VAL A 230 17.02 19.21 -6.70
CA VAL A 230 15.67 18.91 -7.14
C VAL A 230 14.73 20.04 -6.75
N PRO A 231 13.60 20.24 -7.45
CA PRO A 231 12.64 21.27 -7.06
C PRO A 231 12.24 21.15 -5.59
N GLY A 232 12.44 22.22 -4.84
CA GLY A 232 12.12 22.31 -3.41
C GLY A 232 10.62 22.46 -3.20
N LEU A 233 10.10 21.75 -2.21
CA LEU A 233 8.70 21.83 -1.75
C LEU A 233 8.72 22.03 -0.24
N CYS A 234 7.65 22.60 0.31
CA CYS A 234 7.51 22.58 1.76
C CYS A 234 7.35 21.12 2.22
N ARG A 235 8.05 20.75 3.29
CA ARG A 235 8.07 19.42 3.93
C ARG A 235 7.35 19.41 5.28
N GLY A 236 7.00 20.60 5.79
CA GLY A 236 6.18 20.80 6.98
C GLY A 236 5.89 22.27 7.21
N GLU A 237 5.04 22.59 8.20
CA GLU A 237 4.62 23.97 8.50
C GLU A 237 5.81 24.90 8.83
N VAL A 238 6.90 24.35 9.37
CA VAL A 238 8.12 25.09 9.71
C VAL A 238 8.85 25.66 8.49
N ASP A 239 8.53 25.19 7.28
CA ASP A 239 9.09 25.71 6.03
C ASP A 239 8.33 26.93 5.51
N CYS A 240 7.15 27.22 6.06
CA CYS A 240 6.27 28.29 5.60
C CYS A 240 6.32 29.53 6.51
N ASP A 241 5.92 30.67 5.97
CA ASP A 241 5.81 31.90 6.76
C ASP A 241 4.73 31.76 7.85
N LEU A 242 4.85 32.54 8.93
CA LEU A 242 3.90 32.52 10.04
C LEU A 242 2.44 32.70 9.56
N GLY A 243 1.60 31.71 9.86
CA GLY A 243 0.17 31.70 9.50
C GLY A 243 -0.15 30.99 8.19
N GLN A 244 0.85 30.53 7.45
CA GLN A 244 0.67 29.62 6.32
C GLN A 244 0.76 28.16 6.78
N ILE A 245 0.19 27.25 5.98
CA ILE A 245 0.32 25.81 6.15
C ILE A 245 1.02 25.21 4.93
N CYS A 246 1.75 24.12 5.16
CA CYS A 246 2.30 23.33 4.07
C CYS A 246 1.25 22.34 3.57
N GLU A 247 0.64 22.59 2.42
CA GLU A 247 -0.37 21.73 1.83
C GLU A 247 0.03 21.32 0.42
N ALA A 248 0.05 20.01 0.17
CA ALA A 248 0.41 19.44 -1.14
C ALA A 248 1.78 19.94 -1.68
N GLY A 249 2.70 20.30 -0.77
CA GLY A 249 4.06 20.76 -1.09
C GLY A 249 4.16 22.27 -1.34
N GLU A 250 3.06 23.02 -1.17
CA GLU A 250 3.00 24.46 -1.33
C GLU A 250 2.67 25.16 -0.01
N CYS A 251 3.31 26.30 0.26
CA CYS A 251 2.94 27.16 1.38
C CYS A 251 1.74 28.01 1.00
N ILE A 252 0.58 27.67 1.54
CA ILE A 252 -0.68 28.37 1.25
C ILE A 252 -1.24 29.03 2.51
N GLU A 253 -2.07 30.05 2.31
CA GLU A 253 -2.98 30.49 3.36
C GLU A 253 -4.04 29.41 3.57
N PRO A 254 -4.41 29.06 4.82
CA PRO A 254 -5.44 28.07 5.09
C PRO A 254 -6.72 28.36 4.30
N PRO A 255 -7.28 27.38 3.56
CA PRO A 255 -8.38 27.61 2.65
C PRO A 255 -9.65 28.05 3.41
N MET A 256 -10.43 28.96 2.81
CA MET A 256 -11.71 29.40 3.35
C MET A 256 -12.79 28.36 3.03
N VAL A 257 -13.11 27.52 4.01
CA VAL A 257 -13.94 26.32 3.85
C VAL A 257 -15.05 26.25 4.89
N THR A 258 -16.20 25.71 4.50
CA THR A 258 -17.33 25.50 5.40
C THR A 258 -17.13 24.20 6.18
N VAL A 259 -16.92 24.32 7.48
CA VAL A 259 -16.87 23.16 8.39
C VAL A 259 -18.30 22.73 8.73
N ASP A 260 -18.56 21.43 8.67
CA ASP A 260 -19.80 20.79 9.14
C ASP A 260 -19.61 20.14 10.52
N ARG A 261 -18.46 19.49 10.75
CA ARG A 261 -18.19 18.72 11.98
C ARG A 261 -16.73 18.81 12.42
N VAL A 262 -16.49 18.73 13.73
CA VAL A 262 -15.14 18.60 14.32
C VAL A 262 -15.02 17.24 15.01
N VAL A 263 -13.93 16.52 14.75
CA VAL A 263 -13.62 15.19 15.30
C VAL A 263 -12.31 15.26 16.07
N ILE A 264 -12.32 14.81 17.32
CA ILE A 264 -11.09 14.57 18.10
C ILE A 264 -10.58 13.19 17.70
N LEU A 265 -9.29 13.11 17.37
CA LEU A 265 -8.66 11.88 16.86
C LEU A 265 -8.15 10.97 17.98
N ASN A 266 -7.82 11.53 19.15
CA ASN A 266 -7.30 10.75 20.27
C ASN A 266 -8.33 9.78 20.84
N ASN A 267 -7.84 8.61 21.26
CA ASN A 267 -8.62 7.63 22.02
C ASN A 267 -8.63 7.95 23.53
N ALA A 268 -9.68 7.50 24.21
CA ALA A 268 -9.77 7.65 25.66
C ALA A 268 -8.77 6.74 26.38
N ARG A 269 -8.15 7.27 27.45
CA ARG A 269 -7.17 6.54 28.29
C ARG A 269 -7.08 7.18 29.68
N SER A 270 -6.55 6.42 30.65
CA SER A 270 -6.31 6.97 31.98
C SER A 270 -5.00 7.76 32.01
N LEU A 271 -5.03 8.93 32.65
CA LEU A 271 -3.86 9.72 32.97
C LEU A 271 -3.71 9.84 34.48
N LEU A 272 -2.47 9.92 34.96
CA LEU A 272 -2.19 10.33 36.33
C LEU A 272 -2.18 11.86 36.43
N VAL A 273 -2.49 12.38 37.61
CA VAL A 273 -2.31 13.81 37.92
C VAL A 273 -0.91 14.27 37.51
N GLY A 274 -0.86 15.32 36.67
CA GLY A 274 0.38 15.90 36.15
C GLY A 274 0.93 15.26 34.88
N GLN A 275 0.39 14.13 34.40
CA GLN A 275 0.73 13.59 33.08
C GLN A 275 0.11 14.42 31.96
N SER A 276 0.70 14.33 30.77
CA SER A 276 0.27 15.09 29.61
C SER A 276 -0.09 14.19 28.43
N LEU A 277 -0.97 14.68 27.56
CA LEU A 277 -1.41 14.05 26.32
C LEU A 277 -1.48 15.13 25.23
N GLU A 278 -0.86 14.88 24.09
CA GLU A 278 -1.01 15.76 22.93
C GLU A 278 -2.37 15.53 22.28
N LEU A 279 -3.15 16.59 22.12
CA LEU A 279 -4.48 16.53 21.54
C LEU A 279 -4.44 16.84 20.04
N ARG A 280 -5.16 16.03 19.26
CA ARG A 280 -5.28 16.15 17.80
C ARG A 280 -6.75 16.15 17.40
N ALA A 281 -7.11 17.03 16.47
CA ALA A 281 -8.46 17.14 15.94
C ALA A 281 -8.44 17.54 14.47
N VAL A 282 -9.53 17.22 13.76
CA VAL A 282 -9.77 17.62 12.38
C VAL A 282 -11.17 18.19 12.24
N ALA A 283 -11.32 19.14 11.31
CA ALA A 283 -12.59 19.69 10.88
C ALA A 283 -12.96 19.09 9.53
N LEU A 284 -14.18 18.59 9.41
CA LEU A 284 -14.73 17.97 8.21
C LEU A 284 -15.78 18.87 7.60
N ASP A 285 -15.84 18.93 6.26
CA ASP A 285 -16.96 19.54 5.55
C ASP A 285 -18.17 18.60 5.41
N SER A 286 -19.16 19.02 4.63
CA SER A 286 -20.37 18.24 4.39
C SER A 286 -20.15 16.96 3.57
N ASP A 287 -19.07 16.90 2.81
CA ASP A 287 -18.67 15.74 2.02
C ASP A 287 -17.76 14.79 2.84
N GLY A 288 -17.39 15.20 4.07
CA GLY A 288 -16.56 14.42 4.97
C GLY A 288 -15.06 14.65 4.78
N GLN A 289 -14.66 15.55 3.88
CA GLN A 289 -13.25 15.85 3.63
C GLN A 289 -12.66 16.67 4.77
N ILE A 290 -11.39 16.42 5.10
CA ILE A 290 -10.70 17.21 6.11
C ILE A 290 -10.35 18.57 5.50
N VAL A 291 -10.90 19.62 6.09
CA VAL A 291 -10.80 20.99 5.59
C VAL A 291 -10.04 21.92 6.55
N ALA A 292 -9.87 21.52 7.81
CA ALA A 292 -8.95 22.17 8.72
C ALA A 292 -8.36 21.17 9.72
N SER A 293 -7.12 21.39 10.08
CA SER A 293 -6.35 20.46 10.90
C SER A 293 -5.58 21.19 12.03
N SER A 294 -5.76 22.50 12.13
CA SER A 294 -5.23 23.38 13.16
C SER A 294 -6.23 24.49 13.48
N GLY A 295 -5.90 25.37 14.44
CA GLY A 295 -6.77 26.49 14.84
C GLY A 295 -7.91 26.13 15.80
N PHE A 296 -7.81 24.97 16.48
CA PHE A 296 -8.79 24.55 17.47
C PHE A 296 -8.57 25.23 18.82
N VAL A 297 -9.67 25.61 19.46
CA VAL A 297 -9.70 26.03 20.86
C VAL A 297 -10.21 24.87 21.70
N TRP A 298 -9.40 24.41 22.63
CA TRP A 298 -9.75 23.28 23.50
C TRP A 298 -10.48 23.75 24.76
N LEU A 299 -11.59 23.08 25.08
CA LEU A 299 -12.36 23.28 26.29
C LEU A 299 -12.21 22.07 27.21
N VAL A 300 -11.86 22.30 28.47
CA VAL A 300 -11.74 21.25 29.50
C VAL A 300 -12.82 21.46 30.56
N ASN A 301 -13.56 20.41 30.89
CA ASN A 301 -14.59 20.43 31.92
C ASN A 301 -14.52 19.18 32.83
N PRO A 302 -14.44 19.34 34.16
CA PRO A 302 -14.22 20.59 34.91
C PRO A 302 -12.83 21.20 34.66
N GLU A 303 -12.69 22.52 34.65
CA GLU A 303 -11.39 23.21 34.41
C GLU A 303 -10.28 22.78 35.40
N GLN A 304 -10.62 22.26 36.57
CA GLN A 304 -9.66 21.79 37.58
C GLN A 304 -9.00 20.46 37.19
N THR A 305 -9.62 19.71 36.29
CA THR A 305 -9.12 18.40 35.82
C THR A 305 -7.97 18.53 34.84
N GLY A 306 -7.72 19.71 34.28
CA GLY A 306 -6.52 19.93 33.48
C GLY A 306 -6.59 21.19 32.62
N ASN A 307 -5.51 21.45 31.92
CA ASN A 307 -5.40 22.58 31.01
C ASN A 307 -4.72 22.16 29.71
N VAL A 308 -5.11 22.79 28.61
CA VAL A 308 -4.46 22.64 27.30
C VAL A 308 -3.65 23.90 27.02
N ASP A 309 -2.41 23.74 26.58
CA ASP A 309 -1.56 24.87 26.20
C ASP A 309 -1.68 25.23 24.70
N ALA A 310 -0.87 26.19 24.25
CA ALA A 310 -0.88 26.66 22.87
C ALA A 310 -0.32 25.63 21.86
N THR A 311 0.31 24.56 22.35
CA THR A 311 0.86 23.45 21.54
C THR A 311 -0.07 22.24 21.53
N ASN A 312 -1.34 22.42 21.91
CA ASN A 312 -2.33 21.36 22.06
C ASN A 312 -1.96 20.28 23.11
N LEU A 313 -1.02 20.58 24.01
CA LEU A 313 -0.64 19.65 25.07
C LEU A 313 -1.61 19.78 26.25
N PHE A 314 -2.47 18.78 26.43
CA PHE A 314 -3.26 18.64 27.64
C PHE A 314 -2.37 18.19 28.78
N THR A 315 -2.49 18.83 29.95
CA THR A 315 -1.83 18.40 31.19
C THR A 315 -2.90 18.18 32.25
N ALA A 316 -2.93 16.95 32.80
CA ALA A 316 -3.83 16.56 33.87
C ALA A 316 -3.59 17.44 35.10
N GLY A 317 -4.69 18.05 35.57
CA GLY A 317 -4.72 18.98 36.68
C GLY A 317 -4.48 18.28 38.03
N PRO A 318 -4.41 19.06 39.12
CA PRO A 318 -4.08 18.53 40.45
C PRO A 318 -5.20 17.69 41.09
N GLU A 319 -6.41 17.70 40.54
CA GLU A 319 -7.56 16.95 41.04
C GLU A 319 -7.84 15.72 40.15
N ALA A 320 -7.88 14.55 40.77
CA ALA A 320 -8.38 13.33 40.13
C ALA A 320 -9.89 13.44 39.85
N GLY A 321 -10.36 12.72 38.85
CA GLY A 321 -11.74 12.79 38.38
C GLY A 321 -11.86 12.41 36.92
N GLU A 322 -12.84 12.98 36.22
CA GLU A 322 -13.07 12.76 34.80
C GLU A 322 -12.97 14.09 34.08
N ALA A 323 -12.06 14.19 33.11
CA ALA A 323 -11.90 15.34 32.25
C ALA A 323 -12.67 15.13 30.95
N SER A 324 -13.66 15.98 30.68
CA SER A 324 -14.35 16.06 29.39
C SER A 324 -13.71 17.16 28.55
N ILE A 325 -13.06 16.79 27.45
CA ILE A 325 -12.33 17.69 26.57
C ILE A 325 -13.06 17.82 25.24
N SER A 326 -13.35 19.05 24.79
CA SER A 326 -13.98 19.31 23.49
C SER A 326 -13.11 20.24 22.64
N ALA A 327 -13.01 19.96 21.35
CA ALA A 327 -12.39 20.86 20.37
C ALA A 327 -13.44 21.81 19.80
N GLN A 328 -13.13 23.10 19.79
CA GLN A 328 -13.93 24.12 19.12
C GLN A 328 -13.18 24.68 17.92
N TRP A 329 -13.82 24.63 16.77
CA TRP A 329 -13.37 25.38 15.60
C TRP A 329 -14.26 26.60 15.42
N GLN A 330 -13.65 27.77 15.20
CA GLN A 330 -14.36 29.00 14.91
C GLN A 330 -14.06 29.44 13.49
N ASP A 331 -15.12 29.62 12.71
CA ASP A 331 -15.06 30.21 11.38
C ASP A 331 -14.46 31.63 11.47
N PRO A 332 -13.31 31.90 10.82
CA PRO A 332 -12.64 33.20 10.89
C PRO A 332 -13.49 34.37 10.36
N ASP A 333 -14.40 34.11 9.42
CA ASP A 333 -15.18 35.13 8.73
C ASP A 333 -16.56 35.31 9.38
N THR A 334 -17.26 34.20 9.65
CA THR A 334 -18.62 34.25 10.20
C THR A 334 -18.63 34.31 11.73
N GLY A 335 -17.53 33.93 12.38
CA GLY A 335 -17.44 33.78 13.83
C GLY A 335 -18.24 32.61 14.38
N MET A 336 -18.82 31.76 13.52
CA MET A 336 -19.58 30.58 13.90
C MET A 336 -18.68 29.54 14.56
N THR A 337 -19.11 28.99 15.69
CA THR A 337 -18.34 27.98 16.43
C THR A 337 -19.00 26.62 16.31
N ILE A 338 -18.20 25.62 15.92
CA ILE A 338 -18.58 24.21 15.86
C ILE A 338 -17.78 23.49 16.95
N THR A 339 -18.46 22.69 17.76
CA THR A 339 -17.86 21.96 18.89
C THR A 339 -17.95 20.47 18.65
N SER A 340 -16.85 19.76 18.88
CA SER A 340 -16.78 18.30 18.77
C SER A 340 -17.60 17.60 19.86
N LEU A 341 -17.80 16.30 19.68
CA LEU A 341 -18.10 15.43 20.82
C LEU A 341 -16.93 15.43 21.81
N PRO A 342 -17.19 15.28 23.13
CA PRO A 342 -16.12 15.30 24.11
C PRO A 342 -15.32 14.00 24.13
N LEU A 343 -13.99 14.13 24.20
CA LEU A 343 -13.08 13.09 24.64
C LEU A 343 -13.11 13.03 26.17
N VAL A 344 -13.38 11.86 26.73
CA VAL A 344 -13.49 11.66 28.17
C VAL A 344 -12.24 10.93 28.69
N LEU A 345 -11.49 11.57 29.58
CA LEU A 345 -10.25 11.03 30.16
C LEU A 345 -10.37 10.84 31.68
N PRO A 346 -10.27 9.60 32.18
CA PRO A 346 -10.18 9.35 33.61
C PRO A 346 -8.81 9.76 34.18
N ILE A 347 -8.82 10.66 35.17
CA ILE A 347 -7.63 11.14 35.86
C ILE A 347 -7.53 10.49 37.22
N SER A 348 -6.46 9.73 37.44
CA SER A 348 -6.20 8.99 38.66
C SER A 348 -5.16 9.68 39.55
N GLU A 349 -5.33 9.56 40.86
CA GLU A 349 -4.28 10.00 41.79
C GLU A 349 -3.03 9.10 41.68
N PRO A 350 -1.82 9.67 41.68
CA PRO A 350 -0.59 8.90 41.76
C PRO A 350 -0.51 8.21 43.11
N LEU A 351 -0.20 6.92 43.10
CA LEU A 351 -0.12 6.17 44.34
C LEU A 351 1.24 6.36 45.01
N PRO A 352 1.29 6.31 46.36
CA PRO A 352 2.56 6.38 47.07
C PRO A 352 3.45 5.18 46.68
N PRO A 353 4.79 5.34 46.59
CA PRO A 353 5.69 4.25 46.24
C PRO A 353 5.49 3.01 47.12
N VAL A 354 5.60 1.82 46.51
CA VAL A 354 5.50 0.56 47.24
C VAL A 354 6.84 0.27 47.93
N GLU A 355 6.91 0.43 49.25
CA GLU A 355 8.13 0.15 50.04
C GLU A 355 8.43 -1.35 50.17
N SER A 356 7.40 -2.20 50.12
CA SER A 356 7.51 -3.67 50.18
C SER A 356 6.34 -4.33 49.47
N GLY A 357 6.59 -5.43 48.76
CA GLY A 357 5.57 -6.09 47.94
C GLY A 357 5.46 -5.48 46.56
N TRP A 358 4.30 -5.69 45.92
CA TRP A 358 4.02 -5.29 44.55
C TRP A 358 2.58 -4.80 44.42
N ARG A 359 2.35 -3.95 43.43
CA ARG A 359 1.06 -3.39 43.11
C ARG A 359 0.87 -3.30 41.60
N VAL A 360 -0.31 -3.71 41.13
CA VAL A 360 -0.75 -3.55 39.74
C VAL A 360 -2.07 -2.78 39.75
N ARG A 361 -2.13 -1.68 39.00
CA ARG A 361 -3.36 -0.99 38.64
C ARG A 361 -3.77 -1.42 37.24
N VAL A 362 -4.99 -1.92 37.11
CA VAL A 362 -5.55 -2.42 35.86
C VAL A 362 -6.69 -1.50 35.43
N ALA A 363 -6.69 -1.11 34.17
CA ALA A 363 -7.73 -0.26 33.58
C ALA A 363 -8.20 -0.83 32.24
N ASP A 364 -9.37 -0.39 31.81
CA ASP A 364 -9.91 -0.67 30.50
C ASP A 364 -9.14 0.16 29.49
N GLY A 365 -8.57 -0.48 28.48
CA GLY A 365 -7.68 0.16 27.51
C GLY A 365 -8.39 1.10 26.54
N ALA A 366 -9.70 0.94 26.34
CA ALA A 366 -10.48 1.77 25.42
C ALA A 366 -11.09 3.00 26.10
N SER A 367 -11.40 2.91 27.40
CA SER A 367 -12.04 3.99 28.17
C SER A 367 -11.15 4.61 29.24
N GLY A 368 -10.06 3.94 29.62
CA GLY A 368 -9.20 4.32 30.76
C GLY A 368 -9.82 4.05 32.14
N ILE A 369 -11.02 3.47 32.22
CA ILE A 369 -11.73 3.29 33.50
C ILE A 369 -11.07 2.15 34.29
N PRO A 370 -10.85 2.29 35.62
CA PRO A 370 -10.31 1.20 36.42
C PRO A 370 -11.14 -0.09 36.35
N LEU A 371 -10.49 -1.23 36.12
CA LEU A 371 -11.16 -2.52 35.99
C LEU A 371 -11.31 -3.21 37.34
N VAL A 372 -12.54 -3.30 37.84
CA VAL A 372 -12.89 -3.94 39.10
C VAL A 372 -13.06 -5.45 38.92
N GLY A 373 -12.42 -6.26 39.78
CA GLY A 373 -12.56 -7.71 39.77
C GLY A 373 -11.76 -8.43 38.68
N ALA A 374 -10.77 -7.77 38.07
CA ALA A 374 -9.80 -8.43 37.19
C ALA A 374 -8.89 -9.35 38.03
N ASP A 375 -8.60 -10.54 37.50
CA ASP A 375 -7.75 -11.54 38.14
C ASP A 375 -6.28 -11.32 37.78
N VAL A 376 -5.45 -11.07 38.78
CA VAL A 376 -3.99 -10.90 38.68
C VAL A 376 -3.31 -12.16 39.22
N TYR A 377 -2.70 -12.93 38.33
CA TYR A 377 -2.01 -14.17 38.60
C TYR A 377 -0.53 -13.92 38.86
N VAL A 378 -0.04 -14.36 40.02
CA VAL A 378 1.35 -14.21 40.45
C VAL A 378 1.81 -15.46 41.18
N ASP A 379 2.86 -16.11 40.69
CA ASP A 379 3.46 -17.29 41.32
C ASP A 379 2.45 -18.39 41.70
N GLY A 380 1.40 -18.57 40.88
CA GLY A 380 0.33 -19.54 41.08
C GLY A 380 -0.78 -19.11 42.06
N ASN A 381 -0.70 -17.90 42.62
CA ASN A 381 -1.78 -17.28 43.39
C ASN A 381 -2.59 -16.32 42.50
N VAL A 382 -3.83 -16.05 42.88
CA VAL A 382 -4.73 -15.12 42.19
C VAL A 382 -5.15 -14.01 43.15
N TYR A 383 -5.04 -12.78 42.70
CA TYR A 383 -5.46 -11.57 43.42
C TYR A 383 -6.47 -10.81 42.57
N THR A 384 -7.53 -10.28 43.16
CA THR A 384 -8.56 -9.54 42.43
C THR A 384 -8.38 -8.04 42.61
N THR A 385 -8.56 -7.26 41.56
CA THR A 385 -8.54 -5.79 41.65
C THR A 385 -9.74 -5.23 42.41
N ASN A 386 -9.52 -4.15 43.15
CA ASN A 386 -10.55 -3.44 43.92
C ASN A 386 -11.31 -2.40 43.05
N GLU A 387 -12.11 -1.53 43.69
CA GLU A 387 -12.88 -0.46 43.01
C GLU A 387 -12.01 0.55 42.25
N GLU A 388 -10.74 0.68 42.60
CA GLU A 388 -9.75 1.55 41.94
C GLU A 388 -8.93 0.78 40.88
N GLY A 389 -9.30 -0.46 40.56
CA GLY A 389 -8.56 -1.32 39.63
C GLY A 389 -7.25 -1.84 40.20
N ILE A 390 -7.02 -1.75 41.52
CA ILE A 390 -5.73 -2.05 42.14
C ILE A 390 -5.75 -3.44 42.78
N ALA A 391 -4.73 -4.24 42.46
CA ALA A 391 -4.36 -5.44 43.20
C ALA A 391 -3.01 -5.20 43.91
N THR A 392 -2.91 -5.58 45.18
CA THR A 392 -1.66 -5.55 45.96
C THR A 392 -1.35 -6.92 46.52
N PHE A 393 -0.08 -7.26 46.55
CA PHE A 393 0.37 -8.55 47.07
C PHE A 393 1.78 -8.47 47.64
N ASP A 394 1.98 -9.20 48.74
CA ASP A 394 3.27 -9.30 49.40
C ASP A 394 4.13 -10.35 48.68
N ASN A 395 4.95 -9.87 47.74
CA ASN A 395 5.94 -10.67 47.04
C ASN A 395 7.32 -10.01 47.19
N GLN A 396 8.30 -10.82 47.63
CA GLN A 396 9.66 -10.38 47.94
C GLN A 396 10.63 -10.64 46.78
N ALA A 397 10.15 -11.18 45.65
CA ALA A 397 10.95 -11.31 44.44
C ALA A 397 11.45 -9.93 43.97
N ASP A 398 12.69 -9.90 43.50
CA ASP A 398 13.29 -8.70 42.89
C ASP A 398 12.68 -8.41 41.51
N ARG A 399 12.14 -9.44 40.86
CA ARG A 399 11.48 -9.35 39.57
C ARG A 399 10.16 -10.09 39.59
N LEU A 400 9.14 -9.51 38.98
CA LEU A 400 7.79 -10.05 38.94
C LEU A 400 7.46 -10.54 37.53
N SER A 401 6.82 -11.69 37.47
CA SER A 401 6.07 -12.11 36.29
C SER A 401 4.61 -12.29 36.70
N PHE A 402 3.70 -11.72 35.93
CA PHE A 402 2.28 -11.75 36.25
C PHE A 402 1.42 -11.82 34.99
N THR A 403 0.21 -12.33 35.14
CA THR A 403 -0.82 -12.36 34.09
C THR A 403 -2.06 -11.68 34.63
N VAL A 404 -2.72 -10.85 33.82
CA VAL A 404 -4.00 -10.25 34.17
C VAL A 404 -5.06 -10.73 33.19
N MET A 405 -6.18 -11.21 33.74
CA MET A 405 -7.33 -11.68 32.98
C MET A 405 -8.61 -11.01 33.46
N SER A 406 -9.51 -10.73 32.51
CA SER A 406 -10.86 -10.26 32.77
C SER A 406 -11.81 -10.87 31.72
N PRO A 407 -13.08 -11.20 32.03
CA PRO A 407 -13.97 -11.92 31.11
C PRO A 407 -14.20 -11.25 29.74
N ASN A 408 -14.16 -9.92 29.65
CA ASN A 408 -14.49 -9.16 28.44
C ASN A 408 -13.27 -8.41 27.88
N HIS A 409 -12.07 -8.86 28.22
CA HIS A 409 -10.82 -8.18 27.84
C HIS A 409 -9.80 -9.18 27.35
N ASP A 410 -8.88 -8.68 26.55
CA ASP A 410 -7.69 -9.42 26.17
C ASP A 410 -6.81 -9.70 27.38
N THR A 411 -6.14 -10.84 27.34
CA THR A 411 -5.25 -11.26 28.43
C THR A 411 -3.86 -10.72 28.19
N VAL A 412 -3.26 -10.12 29.22
CA VAL A 412 -1.88 -9.64 29.14
C VAL A 412 -1.01 -10.30 30.20
N SER A 413 0.17 -10.76 29.82
CA SER A 413 1.20 -11.23 30.73
C SER A 413 2.46 -10.40 30.56
N VAL A 414 3.07 -10.04 31.67
CA VAL A 414 4.32 -9.27 31.68
C VAL A 414 5.34 -10.07 32.49
N VAL A 415 6.51 -10.29 31.92
CA VAL A 415 7.52 -11.20 32.45
C VAL A 415 8.78 -10.45 32.87
N GLY A 416 9.21 -10.71 34.10
CA GLY A 416 10.49 -10.27 34.65
C GLY A 416 10.65 -8.75 34.79
N ILE A 417 9.63 -8.02 35.19
CA ILE A 417 9.73 -6.58 35.47
C ILE A 417 10.32 -6.30 36.86
N SER A 418 10.96 -5.16 37.04
CA SER A 418 11.60 -4.74 38.31
C SER A 418 10.87 -3.57 39.00
N GLN A 419 9.97 -2.88 38.30
CA GLN A 419 9.16 -1.81 38.90
C GLN A 419 8.06 -2.35 39.81
N ARG A 420 8.01 -1.89 41.07
CA ARG A 420 7.06 -2.40 42.07
C ARG A 420 5.63 -1.82 41.96
N SER A 421 5.47 -0.67 41.31
CA SER A 421 4.17 -0.05 41.06
C SER A 421 3.91 -0.02 39.56
N LEU A 422 2.83 -0.68 39.15
CA LEU A 422 2.60 -1.02 37.76
C LEU A 422 1.25 -0.52 37.30
N TYR A 423 1.17 -0.12 36.04
CA TYR A 423 -0.04 0.23 35.34
C TYR A 423 -0.19 -0.67 34.12
N LEU A 424 -1.33 -1.35 33.99
CA LEU A 424 -1.60 -2.27 32.90
C LEU A 424 -3.01 -2.05 32.34
N PRO A 425 -3.15 -1.30 31.24
CA PRO A 425 -4.41 -1.24 30.51
C PRO A 425 -4.65 -2.56 29.76
N LEU A 426 -5.89 -3.05 29.77
CA LEU A 426 -6.32 -4.21 29.00
C LEU A 426 -7.29 -3.79 27.90
N GLN A 427 -6.98 -4.13 26.65
CA GLN A 427 -7.93 -3.91 25.56
C GLN A 427 -9.22 -4.70 25.79
N PRO A 428 -10.39 -4.17 25.41
CA PRO A 428 -11.60 -4.98 25.26
C PRO A 428 -11.29 -6.22 24.42
N LEU A 429 -12.04 -7.29 24.64
CA LEU A 429 -11.80 -8.57 23.96
C LEU A 429 -11.76 -8.35 22.43
N SER A 430 -10.57 -8.52 21.84
CA SER A 430 -10.36 -8.32 20.40
C SER A 430 -11.25 -9.28 19.62
N ASP A 431 -11.82 -8.86 18.50
CA ASP A 431 -12.66 -9.72 17.68
C ASP A 431 -12.13 -9.77 16.24
N ASP A 432 -11.05 -10.53 16.07
CA ASP A 432 -10.48 -10.87 14.76
C ASP A 432 -11.47 -11.72 13.91
N SER A 433 -12.61 -12.16 14.48
CA SER A 433 -13.62 -12.90 13.75
C SER A 433 -14.59 -11.99 12.99
N ARG A 434 -14.64 -10.69 13.29
CA ARG A 434 -15.38 -9.70 12.49
C ARG A 434 -14.41 -8.92 11.61
N ILE A 435 -14.86 -8.58 10.41
CA ILE A 435 -14.02 -7.92 9.40
C ILE A 435 -14.70 -6.62 8.99
N ALA A 436 -14.00 -5.49 9.14
CA ALA A 436 -14.39 -4.20 8.58
C ALA A 436 -13.63 -3.96 7.27
N GLY A 437 -14.18 -3.11 6.43
CA GLY A 437 -13.62 -2.83 5.12
C GLY A 437 -14.55 -1.99 4.26
N PHE A 438 -14.10 -1.71 3.05
CA PHE A 438 -14.84 -0.99 2.04
C PHE A 438 -14.42 -1.48 0.65
N THR A 439 -15.30 -1.32 -0.34
CA THR A 439 -15.02 -1.67 -1.74
C THR A 439 -15.19 -0.44 -2.61
N GLY A 440 -14.79 -0.51 -3.88
CA GLY A 440 -15.06 0.57 -4.83
C GLY A 440 -14.16 0.51 -6.05
N GLU A 441 -14.32 1.51 -6.91
CA GLU A 441 -13.53 1.69 -8.12
C GLU A 441 -12.49 2.81 -7.93
N LEU A 442 -11.44 2.78 -8.75
CA LEU A 442 -10.49 3.89 -8.88
C LEU A 442 -10.86 4.79 -10.05
N ASP A 443 -10.99 6.09 -9.79
CA ASP A 443 -11.26 7.10 -10.82
C ASP A 443 -9.94 7.66 -11.37
N PHE A 444 -9.53 7.18 -12.54
CA PHE A 444 -8.30 7.61 -13.24
C PHE A 444 -8.47 8.92 -14.06
N SER A 445 -9.56 9.66 -13.89
CA SER A 445 -9.83 10.87 -14.69
C SER A 445 -8.84 12.02 -14.43
N GLU A 446 -8.25 12.08 -13.24
CA GLU A 446 -7.27 13.11 -12.87
C GLU A 446 -5.81 12.66 -13.08
N VAL A 447 -5.59 11.37 -13.37
CA VAL A 447 -4.28 10.76 -13.63
C VAL A 447 -3.61 11.35 -14.87
N ARG A 448 -2.45 11.98 -14.66
CA ARG A 448 -1.72 12.75 -15.68
C ARG A 448 -0.74 11.94 -16.53
N ASN A 449 -0.31 10.77 -16.09
CA ASN A 449 0.63 9.96 -16.86
C ASN A 449 -0.09 9.21 -18.01
N ASN A 450 0.71 8.73 -18.98
CA ASN A 450 0.22 8.12 -20.21
C ASN A 450 0.51 6.62 -20.21
N GLY A 451 -0.40 5.84 -20.77
CA GLY A 451 -0.26 4.39 -20.87
C GLY A 451 -1.56 3.77 -21.35
N GLN A 452 -1.49 2.51 -21.80
CA GLN A 452 -2.68 1.76 -22.21
C GLN A 452 -3.32 1.00 -21.04
N VAL A 453 -2.57 0.77 -19.96
CA VAL A 453 -3.05 0.03 -18.79
C VAL A 453 -3.16 0.98 -17.62
N GLU A 454 -4.37 1.16 -17.11
CA GLU A 454 -4.66 1.78 -15.82
C GLU A 454 -4.41 0.75 -14.73
N LEU A 455 -3.52 1.09 -13.80
CA LEU A 455 -3.13 0.26 -12.68
C LEU A 455 -3.25 1.11 -11.42
N GLY A 456 -3.82 0.53 -10.36
CA GLY A 456 -3.83 1.17 -9.07
C GLY A 456 -3.88 0.20 -7.91
N LEU A 457 -3.62 0.73 -6.73
CA LEU A 457 -3.66 0.03 -5.45
C LEU A 457 -4.44 0.89 -4.47
N ALA A 458 -5.39 0.31 -3.76
CA ALA A 458 -6.13 0.94 -2.69
C ALA A 458 -5.92 0.21 -1.36
N GLY A 459 -6.00 0.96 -0.26
CA GLY A 459 -5.93 0.41 1.09
C GLY A 459 -6.57 1.34 2.12
N GLY A 460 -6.67 0.84 3.35
CA GLY A 460 -7.09 1.61 4.52
C GLY A 460 -5.89 2.03 5.36
N ALA A 461 -6.04 3.04 6.20
CA ALA A 461 -5.02 3.42 7.16
C ALA A 461 -4.64 2.23 8.07
N PHE A 462 -3.35 2.06 8.35
CA PHE A 462 -2.87 0.98 9.22
C PHE A 462 -3.03 1.36 10.69
N SER A 463 -4.19 1.06 11.27
CA SER A 463 -4.56 1.45 12.64
C SER A 463 -3.99 0.55 13.74
N ASP A 464 -3.66 -0.70 13.43
CA ASP A 464 -3.19 -1.69 14.42
C ASP A 464 -1.74 -1.48 14.90
N GLY A 465 -1.08 -0.43 14.37
CA GLY A 465 0.30 -0.09 14.65
C GLY A 465 1.27 -0.66 13.62
N LEU A 466 2.33 0.09 13.34
CA LEU A 466 3.29 -0.21 12.28
C LEU A 466 4.10 -1.48 12.53
N SER A 467 4.28 -1.89 13.79
CA SER A 467 4.94 -3.16 14.10
C SER A 467 4.05 -4.36 13.79
N GLN A 468 2.74 -4.15 13.56
CA GLN A 468 1.75 -5.18 13.24
C GLN A 468 1.57 -5.41 11.74
N ILE A 469 2.00 -4.48 10.89
CA ILE A 469 1.79 -4.50 9.43
C ILE A 469 2.22 -5.81 8.78
N THR A 470 1.45 -6.27 7.80
CA THR A 470 1.71 -7.42 6.94
C THR A 470 1.63 -7.01 5.47
N PHE A 471 2.14 -7.87 4.57
CA PHE A 471 1.92 -7.67 3.14
C PHE A 471 0.44 -7.76 2.73
N PHE A 472 -0.38 -8.49 3.49
CA PHE A 472 -1.82 -8.58 3.24
C PHE A 472 -2.54 -7.28 3.59
N ASP A 473 -2.10 -6.58 4.65
CA ASP A 473 -2.68 -5.28 5.00
C ASP A 473 -2.37 -4.24 3.90
N LEU A 474 -1.19 -4.34 3.26
CA LEU A 474 -0.76 -3.42 2.20
C LEU A 474 -1.42 -3.68 0.84
N LEU A 475 -1.59 -4.95 0.47
CA LEU A 475 -2.02 -5.34 -0.87
C LEU A 475 -3.47 -5.82 -0.92
N GLY A 476 -4.05 -6.21 0.22
CA GLY A 476 -5.33 -6.90 0.33
C GLY A 476 -5.22 -8.42 0.18
N GLN A 477 -6.32 -9.12 0.48
CA GLN A 477 -6.46 -10.57 0.28
C GLN A 477 -6.35 -10.96 -1.20
N LEU A 478 -5.98 -12.20 -1.52
CA LEU A 478 -5.83 -12.61 -2.92
C LEU A 478 -7.18 -12.96 -3.52
N PHE A 479 -7.45 -12.44 -4.72
CA PHE A 479 -8.57 -12.80 -5.58
C PHE A 479 -8.03 -13.50 -6.83
N PHE A 480 -8.63 -14.62 -7.23
CA PHE A 480 -8.26 -15.35 -8.43
C PHE A 480 -9.03 -14.79 -9.64
N THR A 481 -8.39 -13.86 -10.32
CA THR A 481 -8.98 -13.14 -11.44
C THR A 481 -8.81 -13.93 -12.74
N GLU A 482 -9.92 -14.21 -13.43
CA GLU A 482 -9.89 -14.76 -14.78
C GLU A 482 -9.62 -13.64 -15.79
N VAL A 483 -8.50 -13.76 -16.51
CA VAL A 483 -8.14 -12.84 -17.59
C VAL A 483 -8.43 -13.51 -18.92
N ASP A 484 -9.42 -12.98 -19.64
CA ASP A 484 -9.73 -13.34 -21.03
C ASP A 484 -9.32 -12.18 -21.94
N ALA A 485 -8.09 -12.26 -22.45
CA ALA A 485 -7.51 -11.25 -23.35
C ALA A 485 -7.40 -11.80 -24.78
N GLY A 486 -8.36 -12.62 -25.24
CA GLY A 486 -8.37 -13.19 -26.59
C GLY A 486 -7.60 -14.52 -26.68
N PRO A 487 -6.35 -14.57 -27.18
CA PRO A 487 -5.58 -15.83 -27.22
C PRO A 487 -5.06 -16.30 -25.86
N ILE A 488 -5.14 -15.47 -24.82
CA ILE A 488 -4.64 -15.77 -23.46
C ILE A 488 -5.85 -15.93 -22.54
N ASN A 489 -6.04 -17.15 -22.02
CA ASN A 489 -6.93 -17.46 -20.91
C ASN A 489 -6.08 -17.90 -19.73
N ALA A 490 -6.02 -17.08 -18.68
CA ALA A 490 -5.26 -17.38 -17.48
C ALA A 490 -6.02 -16.94 -16.23
N THR A 491 -5.87 -17.69 -15.14
CA THR A 491 -6.32 -17.29 -13.80
C THR A 491 -5.10 -16.79 -13.04
N ILE A 492 -5.13 -15.52 -12.62
CA ILE A 492 -4.00 -14.85 -11.96
C ILE A 492 -4.43 -14.46 -10.54
N PRO A 493 -3.67 -14.83 -9.50
CA PRO A 493 -3.94 -14.33 -8.15
C PRO A 493 -3.54 -12.86 -8.08
N LEU A 494 -4.52 -11.98 -7.91
CA LEU A 494 -4.35 -10.54 -7.77
C LEU A 494 -4.75 -10.09 -6.37
N PRO A 495 -3.98 -9.21 -5.72
CA PRO A 495 -4.39 -8.66 -4.42
C PRO A 495 -5.70 -7.85 -4.47
N GLY A 496 -6.40 -7.83 -3.34
CA GLY A 496 -7.72 -7.24 -3.17
C GLY A 496 -7.72 -5.73 -3.34
N GLY A 497 -6.64 -5.07 -2.95
CA GLY A 497 -6.43 -3.63 -3.18
C GLY A 497 -6.08 -3.29 -4.63
N LEU A 498 -5.65 -4.26 -5.45
CA LEU A 498 -5.16 -3.99 -6.81
C LEU A 498 -6.32 -3.82 -7.81
N VAL A 499 -6.30 -2.75 -8.59
CA VAL A 499 -7.20 -2.51 -9.72
C VAL A 499 -6.37 -2.48 -11.00
N ALA A 500 -6.84 -3.12 -12.05
CA ALA A 500 -6.17 -3.13 -13.34
C ALA A 500 -7.19 -3.13 -14.48
N GLN A 501 -7.08 -2.14 -15.36
CA GLN A 501 -7.91 -1.98 -16.55
C GLN A 501 -7.02 -1.69 -17.74
N ALA A 502 -7.36 -2.21 -18.91
CA ALA A 502 -6.58 -1.97 -20.11
C ALA A 502 -7.46 -1.44 -21.23
N ASN A 503 -7.04 -0.31 -21.79
CA ASN A 503 -7.59 0.26 -22.99
C ASN A 503 -6.63 -0.03 -24.15
N VAL A 504 -6.89 -1.12 -24.88
CA VAL A 504 -6.06 -1.49 -26.03
C VAL A 504 -6.77 -1.06 -27.31
N PRO A 505 -6.14 -0.18 -28.12
CA PRO A 505 -6.65 0.13 -29.44
C PRO A 505 -6.98 -1.16 -30.20
N PHE A 506 -8.16 -1.24 -30.82
CA PHE A 506 -8.69 -2.40 -31.57
C PHE A 506 -9.31 -3.55 -30.78
N LEU A 507 -8.80 -3.90 -29.59
CA LEU A 507 -9.42 -4.94 -28.73
C LEU A 507 -10.56 -4.36 -27.87
N GLY A 508 -10.56 -3.04 -27.67
CA GLY A 508 -11.51 -2.36 -26.80
C GLY A 508 -11.04 -2.35 -25.35
N ASP A 509 -11.91 -1.89 -24.47
CA ASP A 509 -11.66 -1.87 -23.04
C ASP A 509 -11.82 -3.29 -22.49
N PHE A 510 -10.79 -3.80 -21.83
CA PHE A 510 -10.90 -5.01 -21.04
C PHE A 510 -10.50 -4.73 -19.61
N SER A 511 -11.45 -5.00 -18.73
CA SER A 511 -11.26 -5.05 -17.29
C SER A 511 -10.52 -6.33 -16.93
N ILE A 512 -9.42 -6.19 -16.19
CA ILE A 512 -8.82 -7.32 -15.48
C ILE A 512 -9.50 -7.41 -14.12
N LYS A 513 -9.47 -6.30 -13.36
CA LYS A 513 -10.14 -6.17 -12.07
C LYS A 513 -10.50 -4.69 -11.87
N ASP A 514 -11.79 -4.36 -11.90
CA ASP A 514 -12.27 -2.97 -11.83
C ASP A 514 -12.44 -2.46 -10.40
N GLU A 515 -12.72 -3.37 -9.48
CA GLU A 515 -13.02 -3.04 -8.09
C GLU A 515 -11.90 -3.51 -7.17
N TYR A 516 -11.58 -2.68 -6.18
CA TYR A 516 -10.81 -3.10 -5.03
C TYR A 516 -11.73 -3.54 -3.88
N ALA A 517 -11.15 -4.36 -3.00
CA ALA A 517 -11.72 -4.72 -1.73
C ALA A 517 -10.65 -4.52 -0.65
N VAL A 518 -10.90 -3.55 0.23
CA VAL A 518 -10.01 -3.18 1.33
C VAL A 518 -10.54 -3.78 2.62
N ILE A 519 -9.65 -4.33 3.43
CA ILE A 519 -9.91 -4.74 4.81
C ILE A 519 -9.14 -3.79 5.72
N THR A 520 -9.82 -3.30 6.75
CA THR A 520 -9.24 -2.42 7.77
C THR A 520 -10.02 -2.59 9.07
N THR A 521 -9.83 -1.71 10.03
CA THR A 521 -10.53 -1.70 11.32
C THR A 521 -11.84 -0.89 11.27
N GLU A 522 -12.67 -1.10 12.29
CA GLU A 522 -13.89 -0.32 12.48
C GLU A 522 -13.61 1.08 13.05
N GLY A 523 -14.56 2.01 12.90
CA GLY A 523 -14.43 3.39 13.34
C GLY A 523 -14.05 4.37 12.23
N PHE A 524 -13.50 5.53 12.61
CA PHE A 524 -13.02 6.53 11.66
C PHE A 524 -11.79 6.01 10.92
N GLN A 525 -11.80 6.05 9.59
CA GLN A 525 -10.74 5.52 8.75
C GLN A 525 -10.38 6.48 7.63
N LEU A 526 -9.18 6.33 7.07
CA LEU A 526 -8.74 7.01 5.85
C LEU A 526 -8.50 5.94 4.79
N GLY A 527 -9.21 6.04 3.67
CA GLY A 527 -8.91 5.27 2.47
C GLY A 527 -7.83 5.97 1.66
N TRP A 528 -6.83 5.24 1.19
CA TRP A 528 -5.76 5.75 0.34
C TRP A 528 -5.66 4.96 -0.95
N SER A 529 -5.13 5.59 -1.99
CA SER A 529 -4.89 4.93 -3.28
C SER A 529 -3.66 5.47 -4.00
N PHE A 530 -3.03 4.61 -4.79
CA PHE A 530 -2.11 4.98 -5.84
C PHE A 530 -2.73 4.60 -7.19
N GLY A 531 -2.71 5.50 -8.17
CA GLY A 531 -3.22 5.22 -9.51
C GLY A 531 -2.37 5.84 -10.60
N GLY A 532 -2.15 5.08 -11.66
CA GLY A 532 -1.39 5.53 -12.82
C GLY A 532 -1.66 4.71 -14.07
N ARG A 533 -1.12 5.20 -15.18
CA ARG A 533 -1.12 4.51 -16.48
C ARG A 533 0.28 4.01 -16.83
N ILE A 534 0.37 2.76 -17.26
CA ILE A 534 1.62 2.13 -17.72
C ILE A 534 1.50 1.61 -19.15
N ALA A 535 2.65 1.42 -19.79
CA ALA A 535 2.71 0.84 -21.12
C ALA A 535 2.32 -0.65 -21.10
N ILE A 536 1.52 -1.09 -22.06
CA ILE A 536 1.09 -2.50 -22.15
C ILE A 536 2.27 -3.48 -22.25
N GLN A 537 3.40 -3.06 -22.86
CA GLN A 537 4.59 -3.90 -22.99
C GLN A 537 5.22 -4.26 -21.65
N THR A 538 5.14 -3.38 -20.66
CA THR A 538 5.58 -3.67 -19.28
C THR A 538 4.80 -4.84 -18.70
N VAL A 539 3.49 -4.86 -18.93
CA VAL A 539 2.59 -5.92 -18.46
C VAL A 539 2.80 -7.21 -19.26
N LEU A 540 2.97 -7.13 -20.58
CA LEU A 540 3.21 -8.31 -21.41
C LEU A 540 4.54 -9.01 -21.05
N GLY A 541 5.60 -8.25 -20.74
CA GLY A 541 6.88 -8.82 -20.30
C GLY A 541 6.80 -9.63 -19.00
N LEU A 542 5.79 -9.40 -18.15
CA LEU A 542 5.53 -10.25 -16.98
C LEU A 542 5.05 -11.65 -17.39
N LEU A 543 4.25 -11.72 -18.47
CA LEU A 543 3.57 -12.94 -18.94
C LEU A 543 4.48 -13.84 -19.79
N GLU A 544 5.53 -13.31 -20.42
CA GLU A 544 6.37 -14.02 -21.41
C GLU A 544 7.10 -15.27 -20.87
N ASN A 545 7.38 -15.36 -19.56
CA ASN A 545 8.21 -16.43 -18.99
C ASN A 545 7.44 -17.55 -18.26
N GLY A 546 6.11 -17.53 -18.28
CA GLY A 546 5.25 -18.65 -17.80
C GLY A 546 5.27 -18.96 -16.30
N ASN A 547 6.25 -18.50 -15.53
CA ASN A 547 6.30 -18.58 -14.07
C ASN A 547 6.13 -17.18 -13.45
N ILE A 548 4.91 -16.89 -13.02
CA ILE A 548 4.52 -15.60 -12.41
C ILE A 548 4.41 -15.84 -10.90
N SER A 549 5.42 -15.42 -10.15
CA SER A 549 5.36 -15.34 -8.69
C SER A 549 4.97 -13.93 -8.27
N ILE A 550 4.35 -13.79 -7.09
CA ILE A 550 3.96 -12.48 -6.57
C ILE A 550 5.17 -11.58 -6.34
N GLY A 551 6.30 -12.13 -5.89
CA GLY A 551 7.56 -11.38 -5.70
C GLY A 551 8.09 -10.81 -7.01
N ARG A 552 7.99 -11.54 -8.12
CA ARG A 552 8.39 -11.04 -9.45
C ARG A 552 7.44 -9.96 -9.97
N VAL A 553 6.13 -10.14 -9.82
CA VAL A 553 5.14 -9.13 -10.20
C VAL A 553 5.36 -7.84 -9.42
N LEU A 554 5.53 -7.96 -8.09
CA LEU A 554 5.80 -6.83 -7.21
C LEU A 554 7.13 -6.15 -7.56
N GLY A 555 8.21 -6.90 -7.77
CA GLY A 555 9.51 -6.34 -8.13
C GLY A 555 9.49 -5.55 -9.45
N VAL A 556 8.61 -5.91 -10.39
CA VAL A 556 8.46 -5.19 -11.67
C VAL A 556 7.48 -4.03 -11.58
N LEU A 557 6.37 -4.19 -10.85
CA LEU A 557 5.30 -3.18 -10.80
C LEU A 557 5.57 -2.10 -9.76
N LEU A 558 6.14 -2.42 -8.59
CA LEU A 558 6.33 -1.48 -7.49
C LEU A 558 7.16 -0.24 -7.87
N PRO A 559 8.22 -0.31 -8.68
CA PRO A 559 8.94 0.88 -9.11
C PRO A 559 8.10 1.88 -9.93
N PHE A 560 6.95 1.47 -10.49
CA PHE A 560 6.03 2.39 -11.17
C PHE A 560 5.15 3.18 -10.19
N PHE A 561 4.99 2.71 -8.96
CA PHE A 561 4.17 3.38 -7.96
C PHE A 561 4.74 4.75 -7.57
N ASP A 562 6.06 4.95 -7.66
CA ASP A 562 6.71 6.27 -7.52
C ASP A 562 6.26 7.31 -8.57
N GLN A 563 5.55 6.88 -9.61
CA GLN A 563 5.05 7.71 -10.71
C GLN A 563 3.54 7.91 -10.66
N PHE A 564 2.87 7.22 -9.76
CA PHE A 564 1.42 7.23 -9.66
C PHE A 564 0.95 8.47 -8.90
N GLU A 565 -0.28 8.87 -9.14
CA GLU A 565 -0.92 9.86 -8.30
C GLU A 565 -1.46 9.17 -7.04
N HIS A 566 -1.49 9.92 -5.95
CA HIS A 566 -2.04 9.51 -4.69
C HIS A 566 -3.47 10.06 -4.54
N GLY A 567 -4.36 9.29 -3.93
CA GLY A 567 -5.71 9.69 -3.57
C GLY A 567 -5.98 9.37 -2.10
N ILE A 568 -6.77 10.19 -1.43
CA ILE A 568 -7.21 9.96 -0.06
C ILE A 568 -8.70 10.30 0.06
N GLU A 569 -9.42 9.56 0.89
CA GLU A 569 -10.81 9.83 1.25
C GLU A 569 -11.02 9.51 2.74
N ALA A 570 -11.71 10.39 3.46
CA ALA A 570 -12.08 10.15 4.85
C ALA A 570 -13.37 9.33 4.92
N ILE A 571 -13.35 8.29 5.75
CA ILE A 571 -14.47 7.38 5.96
C ILE A 571 -14.92 7.57 7.42
N PRO A 572 -16.00 8.33 7.67
CA PRO A 572 -16.34 8.75 9.03
C PRO A 572 -16.62 7.62 10.02
N GLU A 573 -17.16 6.51 9.53
CA GLU A 573 -17.52 5.35 10.34
C GLU A 573 -17.56 4.09 9.48
N LEU A 574 -16.65 3.15 9.75
CA LEU A 574 -16.71 1.76 9.27
C LEU A 574 -17.21 0.84 10.38
N ILE A 575 -17.94 -0.19 9.97
CA ILE A 575 -18.54 -1.20 10.86
C ILE A 575 -18.00 -2.57 10.45
N ALA A 576 -17.58 -3.39 11.41
CA ALA A 576 -17.15 -4.76 11.11
C ALA A 576 -18.35 -5.73 11.01
N TYR A 577 -18.27 -6.72 10.12
CA TYR A 577 -19.31 -7.74 9.92
C TYR A 577 -18.77 -9.14 10.19
N ASN A 578 -19.64 -10.08 10.57
CA ASN A 578 -19.24 -11.49 10.62
C ASN A 578 -18.97 -11.99 9.19
N PRO A 579 -17.90 -12.77 8.95
CA PRO A 579 -17.63 -13.33 7.65
C PRO A 579 -18.72 -14.32 7.27
N VAL A 580 -18.93 -14.46 5.96
CA VAL A 580 -19.95 -15.31 5.36
C VAL A 580 -19.30 -16.52 4.69
N ALA A 581 -20.06 -17.61 4.60
CA ALA A 581 -19.58 -18.78 3.86
C ALA A 581 -19.47 -18.43 2.38
N ASP A 582 -18.34 -18.82 1.77
CA ASP A 582 -18.07 -18.56 0.36
C ASP A 582 -18.84 -19.50 -0.58
N VAL A 583 -20.17 -19.50 -0.49
CA VAL A 583 -21.01 -20.45 -1.25
C VAL A 583 -20.93 -20.23 -2.76
N ASP A 584 -20.63 -18.99 -3.17
CA ASP A 584 -20.63 -18.53 -4.55
C ASP A 584 -19.22 -18.35 -5.14
N ASP A 585 -18.15 -18.72 -4.42
CA ASP A 585 -16.76 -18.68 -4.92
C ASP A 585 -16.35 -17.23 -5.26
N GLN A 586 -16.57 -16.31 -4.32
CA GLN A 586 -16.54 -14.87 -4.54
C GLN A 586 -15.12 -14.36 -4.77
N ASP A 587 -14.12 -14.97 -4.13
CA ASP A 587 -12.69 -14.71 -4.37
C ASP A 587 -12.11 -15.63 -5.47
N ARG A 588 -12.87 -16.64 -5.90
CA ARG A 588 -12.60 -17.60 -6.98
C ARG A 588 -11.42 -18.52 -6.75
N ASP A 589 -11.04 -18.74 -5.49
CA ASP A 589 -9.94 -19.67 -5.17
C ASP A 589 -10.33 -21.15 -5.31
N GLY A 590 -11.63 -21.43 -5.47
CA GLY A 590 -12.22 -22.76 -5.64
C GLY A 590 -12.62 -23.44 -4.33
N ASP A 591 -12.40 -22.84 -3.15
CA ASP A 591 -12.79 -23.35 -1.84
C ASP A 591 -14.06 -22.69 -1.29
N ARG A 592 -15.21 -23.23 -1.70
CA ARG A 592 -16.52 -22.74 -1.27
C ARG A 592 -16.92 -23.01 0.18
N ARG A 593 -16.00 -23.52 0.99
CA ARG A 593 -16.25 -23.88 2.39
C ARG A 593 -15.57 -22.94 3.36
N GLU A 594 -14.72 -22.06 2.87
CA GLU A 594 -14.09 -21.07 3.73
C GLU A 594 -15.05 -19.94 4.07
N LEU A 595 -14.62 -19.14 5.03
CA LEU A 595 -15.30 -17.93 5.46
C LEU A 595 -14.56 -16.74 4.87
N ILE A 596 -15.27 -15.92 4.11
CA ILE A 596 -14.75 -14.70 3.50
C ILE A 596 -15.42 -13.47 4.13
N PRO A 597 -14.81 -12.28 4.03
CA PRO A 597 -15.47 -11.04 4.40
C PRO A 597 -16.84 -10.90 3.71
N ASP A 598 -17.82 -10.30 4.41
CA ASP A 598 -19.13 -9.99 3.81
C ASP A 598 -19.03 -8.74 2.93
N TYR A 599 -18.36 -8.87 1.79
CA TYR A 599 -18.12 -7.77 0.84
C TYR A 599 -19.42 -7.09 0.39
N ALA A 600 -20.56 -7.79 0.43
CA ALA A 600 -21.86 -7.24 0.08
C ALA A 600 -22.43 -6.25 1.12
N GLN A 601 -21.88 -6.22 2.34
CA GLN A 601 -22.21 -5.25 3.39
C GLN A 601 -21.23 -4.10 3.46
N PHE A 602 -20.07 -4.21 2.81
CA PHE A 602 -19.07 -3.16 2.79
C PHE A 602 -19.61 -1.92 2.06
N PRO A 603 -19.38 -0.71 2.57
CA PRO A 603 -19.73 0.50 1.84
C PRO A 603 -18.87 0.62 0.58
N GLU A 604 -19.51 1.10 -0.49
CA GLU A 604 -18.85 1.43 -1.74
C GLU A 604 -18.30 2.86 -1.64
N ILE A 605 -16.97 2.99 -1.58
CA ILE A 605 -16.23 4.25 -1.52
C ILE A 605 -15.36 4.27 -2.74
N ASN A 606 -15.53 5.22 -3.66
CA ASN A 606 -14.66 5.36 -4.82
C ASN A 606 -13.50 6.30 -4.50
N LEU A 607 -12.28 5.90 -4.82
CA LEU A 607 -11.10 6.71 -4.59
C LEU A 607 -10.65 7.36 -5.90
N ARG A 608 -10.24 8.62 -5.83
CA ARG A 608 -9.73 9.39 -6.96
C ARG A 608 -8.26 9.79 -6.72
N PRO A 609 -7.30 9.04 -7.26
CA PRO A 609 -5.91 9.48 -7.33
C PRO A 609 -5.78 10.77 -8.14
N SER A 610 -5.23 11.82 -7.54
CA SER A 610 -5.07 13.15 -8.16
C SER A 610 -3.83 13.92 -7.73
N GLN A 611 -3.23 13.55 -6.58
CA GLN A 611 -2.07 14.23 -6.01
C GLN A 611 -0.78 13.61 -6.53
N ALA A 612 0.05 14.40 -7.20
CA ALA A 612 1.33 13.91 -7.71
C ALA A 612 2.32 13.61 -6.58
N GLN A 613 3.10 12.53 -6.73
CA GLN A 613 4.23 12.20 -5.85
C GLN A 613 5.50 12.97 -6.26
N ASN A 614 5.48 14.29 -6.05
CA ASN A 614 6.57 15.18 -6.44
C ASN A 614 7.61 15.43 -5.33
N LEU A 615 7.30 15.09 -4.07
CA LEU A 615 8.23 15.22 -2.96
C LEU A 615 9.29 14.12 -3.04
N ARG A 616 10.56 14.53 -3.12
CA ARG A 616 11.70 13.61 -3.22
C ARG A 616 12.42 13.49 -1.90
N LEU A 617 12.80 12.27 -1.58
CA LEU A 617 13.65 11.92 -0.46
C LEU A 617 14.61 10.80 -0.86
N ALA A 618 15.69 10.67 -0.10
CA ALA A 618 16.64 9.58 -0.22
C ALA A 618 16.61 8.73 1.04
N VAL A 619 16.43 7.42 0.90
CA VAL A 619 16.46 6.49 2.02
C VAL A 619 17.76 5.71 1.96
N ASN A 620 18.64 5.92 2.92
CA ASN A 620 19.80 5.07 3.12
C ASN A 620 19.35 3.80 3.86
N LEU A 621 19.30 2.70 3.13
CA LEU A 621 18.83 1.40 3.58
C LEU A 621 20.03 0.50 3.87
N PRO A 622 20.04 -0.27 4.98
CA PRO A 622 21.04 -1.31 5.19
C PRO A 622 20.92 -2.41 4.14
N GLU A 623 21.93 -3.31 4.09
CA GLU A 623 21.87 -4.49 3.23
C GLU A 623 20.60 -5.31 3.49
N VAL A 624 19.88 -5.63 2.42
CA VAL A 624 18.72 -6.52 2.47
C VAL A 624 19.25 -7.95 2.68
N PHE A 625 18.53 -8.79 3.43
CA PHE A 625 19.02 -10.12 3.82
C PHE A 625 19.53 -10.97 2.63
N ASP A 626 20.82 -11.30 2.62
CA ASP A 626 21.56 -11.99 1.52
C ASP A 626 21.60 -13.53 1.67
N THR A 627 20.47 -14.21 1.93
CA THR A 627 20.45 -15.70 1.97
C THR A 627 19.24 -16.28 1.23
N GLU A 628 19.38 -17.51 0.72
CA GLU A 628 18.50 -18.21 -0.25
C GLU A 628 17.05 -17.69 -0.39
N GLY A 629 16.74 -17.10 -1.56
CA GLY A 629 15.44 -16.52 -1.93
C GLY A 629 15.64 -15.24 -2.75
N ASP A 630 14.55 -14.62 -3.23
CA ASP A 630 14.60 -13.26 -3.80
C ASP A 630 14.30 -12.24 -2.68
N PRO A 631 15.32 -11.57 -2.10
CA PRO A 631 15.09 -10.57 -1.07
C PRO A 631 14.43 -9.33 -1.66
N ILE A 632 13.37 -8.85 -1.01
CA ILE A 632 12.72 -7.59 -1.37
C ILE A 632 12.59 -6.76 -0.10
N ALA A 633 13.06 -5.52 -0.17
CA ALA A 633 12.73 -4.48 0.79
C ALA A 633 11.67 -3.55 0.16
N LEU A 634 10.53 -3.45 0.82
CA LEU A 634 9.48 -2.49 0.51
C LEU A 634 9.74 -1.21 1.31
N LEU A 635 9.78 -0.07 0.63
CA LEU A 635 9.91 1.24 1.26
C LEU A 635 8.57 1.97 1.19
N LEU A 636 8.11 2.42 2.35
CA LEU A 636 6.90 3.20 2.55
C LEU A 636 7.29 4.52 3.17
N ALA A 637 6.80 5.62 2.61
CA ALA A 637 6.88 6.94 3.22
C ALA A 637 5.47 7.49 3.32
N GLY A 638 5.11 8.04 4.47
CA GLY A 638 3.74 8.45 4.73
C GLY A 638 3.59 9.20 6.03
N VAL A 639 2.37 9.25 6.51
CA VAL A 639 1.99 9.96 7.73
C VAL A 639 1.31 8.99 8.68
N ASP A 640 1.78 8.91 9.91
CA ASP A 640 1.13 8.20 11.02
C ASP A 640 0.34 9.19 11.88
N ILE A 641 -0.98 9.03 11.88
CA ILE A 641 -1.86 9.80 12.74
C ILE A 641 -2.15 8.93 13.96
N VAL A 642 -1.63 9.32 15.12
CA VAL A 642 -1.87 8.62 16.38
C VAL A 642 -3.37 8.36 16.58
N ASP A 643 -3.72 7.13 16.96
CA ASP A 643 -5.08 6.63 17.18
C ASP A 643 -5.95 6.46 15.90
N VAL A 644 -5.48 6.87 14.72
CA VAL A 644 -6.15 6.62 13.42
C VAL A 644 -5.38 5.59 12.57
N GLY A 645 -4.07 5.78 12.43
CA GLY A 645 -3.17 4.87 11.72
C GLY A 645 -2.27 5.54 10.68
N PHE A 646 -1.42 4.72 10.08
CA PHE A 646 -0.49 5.14 9.04
C PHE A 646 -1.15 5.18 7.65
N VAL A 647 -0.94 6.27 6.91
CA VAL A 647 -1.34 6.45 5.52
C VAL A 647 -0.08 6.55 4.66
N PRO A 648 0.17 5.58 3.76
CA PRO A 648 1.31 5.62 2.86
C PRO A 648 1.07 6.67 1.78
N LEU A 649 2.02 7.58 1.60
CA LEU A 649 2.02 8.63 0.58
C LEU A 649 2.99 8.35 -0.57
N GLY A 650 3.90 7.41 -0.38
CA GLY A 650 4.82 6.90 -1.38
C GLY A 650 5.18 5.44 -1.12
N LEU A 651 5.43 4.72 -2.21
CA LEU A 651 5.70 3.28 -2.20
C LEU A 651 6.72 2.93 -3.27
N THR A 652 7.81 2.28 -2.86
CA THR A 652 8.80 1.73 -3.79
C THR A 652 9.41 0.44 -3.24
N ALA A 653 10.22 -0.25 -4.04
CA ALA A 653 10.90 -1.46 -3.61
C ALA A 653 12.31 -1.58 -4.19
N THR A 654 13.18 -2.26 -3.44
CA THR A 654 14.55 -2.57 -3.84
C THR A 654 14.95 -3.99 -3.42
N GLN A 655 15.95 -4.55 -4.08
CA GLN A 655 16.57 -5.82 -3.70
C GLN A 655 17.94 -5.61 -3.04
N GLU A 656 18.48 -4.40 -3.11
CA GLU A 656 19.81 -4.03 -2.63
C GLU A 656 19.70 -2.92 -1.58
N GLY A 657 20.68 -2.88 -0.67
CA GLY A 657 20.86 -1.76 0.25
C GLY A 657 21.49 -0.53 -0.43
N GLY A 658 21.73 0.51 0.36
CA GLY A 658 22.34 1.76 -0.09
C GLY A 658 21.35 2.92 -0.16
N ILE A 659 21.72 3.97 -0.91
CA ILE A 659 20.89 5.17 -1.04
C ILE A 659 19.84 4.94 -2.12
N ILE A 660 18.60 4.77 -1.70
CA ILE A 660 17.45 4.55 -2.57
C ILE A 660 16.70 5.88 -2.73
N PRO A 661 16.66 6.47 -3.95
CA PRO A 661 15.80 7.62 -4.21
C PRO A 661 14.35 7.16 -4.19
N MET A 662 13.50 7.91 -3.50
CA MET A 662 12.09 7.63 -3.33
C MET A 662 11.27 8.89 -3.59
N ARG A 663 10.01 8.71 -3.99
CA ARG A 663 9.03 9.78 -4.09
C ARG A 663 7.84 9.52 -3.18
N MET A 664 7.20 10.59 -2.76
CA MET A 664 5.92 10.54 -2.05
C MET A 664 5.07 11.76 -2.41
N ALA A 665 3.76 11.65 -2.22
CA ALA A 665 2.89 12.81 -2.21
C ALA A 665 3.23 13.65 -0.95
N PRO A 666 3.39 14.98 -1.07
CA PRO A 666 3.40 15.83 0.11
C PRO A 666 2.09 15.67 0.88
N ALA A 667 2.10 15.81 2.21
CA ALA A 667 0.88 15.73 3.02
C ALA A 667 -0.15 16.78 2.57
N TYR A 668 -1.42 16.35 2.49
CA TYR A 668 -2.55 17.14 2.04
C TYR A 668 -3.84 16.62 2.69
N GLN A 669 -4.92 17.41 2.63
CA GLN A 669 -6.24 17.02 3.17
C GLN A 669 -6.19 16.51 4.62
N GLY A 670 -5.52 17.25 5.49
CA GLY A 670 -5.52 16.99 6.93
C GLY A 670 -4.45 16.03 7.43
N LEU A 671 -3.71 15.34 6.55
CA LEU A 671 -2.59 14.49 6.96
C LEU A 671 -1.46 15.25 7.66
N GLN A 672 -1.41 16.58 7.55
CA GLN A 672 -0.40 17.42 8.20
C GLN A 672 -0.40 17.35 9.74
N VAL A 673 -1.42 16.75 10.37
CA VAL A 673 -1.52 16.57 11.83
C VAL A 673 -0.80 15.32 12.34
N GLY A 674 -0.43 14.43 11.43
CA GLY A 674 0.31 13.23 11.78
C GLY A 674 1.82 13.46 11.77
N ASP A 675 2.54 12.47 12.26
CA ASP A 675 4.00 12.44 12.17
C ASP A 675 4.40 11.70 10.88
N TYR A 676 5.36 12.22 10.15
CA TYR A 676 5.90 11.53 8.98
C TYR A 676 6.62 10.26 9.43
N VAL A 677 6.40 9.16 8.73
CA VAL A 677 7.11 7.91 8.97
C VAL A 677 7.69 7.38 7.67
N VAL A 678 8.96 6.99 7.72
CA VAL A 678 9.58 6.15 6.68
C VAL A 678 9.79 4.77 7.26
N LEU A 679 9.22 3.77 6.59
CA LEU A 679 9.20 2.38 6.99
C LEU A 679 9.81 1.53 5.87
N ALA A 680 10.82 0.73 6.19
CA ALA A 680 11.31 -0.35 5.34
C ALA A 680 10.85 -1.69 5.88
N LEU A 681 10.21 -2.51 5.03
CA LEU A 681 9.84 -3.89 5.34
C LEU A 681 10.67 -4.83 4.48
N SER A 682 11.46 -5.69 5.11
CA SER A 682 12.19 -6.76 4.43
C SER A 682 11.54 -8.10 4.70
N ALA A 683 11.39 -8.90 3.64
CA ALA A 683 10.90 -10.26 3.73
C ALA A 683 11.44 -11.16 2.62
N ARG A 684 11.25 -12.47 2.79
CA ARG A 684 11.75 -13.51 1.89
C ARG A 684 10.62 -14.12 1.07
N PHE A 685 10.61 -13.90 -0.24
CA PHE A 685 9.56 -14.45 -1.11
C PHE A 685 9.95 -15.83 -1.67
N ASN A 686 9.23 -16.88 -1.24
CA ASN A 686 9.42 -18.27 -1.70
C ASN A 686 8.14 -18.82 -2.36
N ASN A 687 7.76 -18.28 -3.53
CA ASN A 687 6.49 -18.57 -4.24
C ASN A 687 5.21 -18.43 -3.39
N ARG A 688 5.31 -17.81 -2.21
CA ARG A 688 4.22 -17.52 -1.26
C ARG A 688 4.49 -16.16 -0.61
N ILE A 689 3.44 -15.54 -0.09
CA ILE A 689 3.56 -14.31 0.69
C ILE A 689 4.29 -14.65 2.01
N PRO A 690 5.39 -13.96 2.33
CA PRO A 690 6.11 -14.19 3.57
C PRO A 690 5.27 -13.83 4.79
N ARG A 691 5.30 -14.69 5.80
CA ARG A 691 4.72 -14.43 7.13
C ARG A 691 5.73 -13.78 8.08
N ASP A 692 7.01 -14.07 7.86
CA ASP A 692 8.11 -13.52 8.61
C ASP A 692 8.57 -12.23 7.93
N ILE A 693 8.59 -11.15 8.70
CA ILE A 693 8.83 -9.79 8.21
C ILE A 693 9.72 -9.09 9.23
N SER A 694 10.74 -8.38 8.76
CA SER A 694 11.51 -7.45 9.58
C SER A 694 11.27 -6.03 9.10
N GLY A 695 11.02 -5.12 10.03
CA GLY A 695 10.75 -3.72 9.74
C GLY A 695 11.76 -2.78 10.41
N LEU A 696 12.07 -1.69 9.73
CA LEU A 696 12.85 -0.55 10.22
C LEU A 696 12.02 0.70 10.00
N MET A 697 11.83 1.54 11.01
CA MET A 697 11.07 2.77 10.85
C MET A 697 11.70 3.94 11.58
N GLN A 698 11.49 5.12 11.03
CA GLN A 698 11.87 6.37 11.67
C GLN A 698 10.74 7.40 11.52
N ARG A 699 10.49 8.16 12.58
CA ARG A 699 9.41 9.15 12.67
C ARG A 699 9.98 10.57 12.66
N PHE A 700 9.23 11.52 12.09
CA PHE A 700 9.64 12.91 11.94
C PHE A 700 8.44 13.86 12.00
N SER A 701 8.59 15.03 12.62
CA SER A 701 7.60 16.12 12.51
C SER A 701 7.71 16.90 11.18
N ARG A 702 8.86 16.82 10.52
CA ARG A 702 9.14 17.32 9.17
C ARG A 702 9.96 16.25 8.45
N ILE A 703 9.50 15.76 7.31
CA ILE A 703 10.24 14.75 6.53
C ILE A 703 11.56 15.33 6.00
N PRO A 704 12.73 14.74 6.29
CA PRO A 704 14.00 15.24 5.77
C PRO A 704 14.23 14.85 4.30
N GLU A 705 15.18 15.52 3.67
CA GLU A 705 15.66 15.25 2.31
C GLU A 705 16.36 13.87 2.22
N GLN A 706 17.00 13.46 3.31
CA GLN A 706 17.64 12.16 3.47
C GLN A 706 17.28 11.51 4.80
N VAL A 707 16.82 10.26 4.73
CA VAL A 707 16.50 9.40 5.87
C VAL A 707 17.57 8.31 5.98
N ASN A 708 18.08 8.09 7.18
CA ASN A 708 18.99 6.99 7.46
C ASN A 708 18.27 5.98 8.35
N LEU A 709 17.80 4.89 7.75
CA LEU A 709 17.24 3.79 8.53
C LEU A 709 18.39 3.04 9.20
N ALA A 710 18.13 2.48 10.38
CA ALA A 710 19.12 1.88 11.27
C ALA A 710 20.10 0.90 10.58
N ASP A 711 21.24 0.66 11.23
CA ASP A 711 22.40 -0.05 10.67
C ASP A 711 22.11 -1.46 10.11
N SER A 712 21.06 -2.15 10.58
CA SER A 712 20.64 -3.45 10.05
C SER A 712 19.19 -3.83 10.40
N PHE A 713 18.55 -4.62 9.53
CA PHE A 713 17.34 -5.37 9.89
C PHE A 713 17.62 -6.35 11.03
N MET A 714 16.68 -6.46 11.97
CA MET A 714 16.80 -7.38 13.10
C MET A 714 16.57 -8.83 12.68
N THR A 715 17.27 -9.76 13.33
CA THR A 715 17.05 -11.19 13.10
C THR A 715 15.73 -11.66 13.74
N PRO A 716 14.96 -12.54 13.08
CA PRO A 716 13.78 -13.14 13.69
C PRO A 716 14.12 -13.95 14.94
N PRO A 717 13.21 -14.06 15.93
CA PRO A 717 13.40 -14.88 17.12
C PRO A 717 13.17 -16.38 16.82
N GLU A 718 14.09 -16.99 16.07
CA GLU A 718 14.02 -18.36 15.55
C GLU A 718 13.91 -19.46 16.62
N LEU A 719 14.49 -19.26 17.80
CA LEU A 719 14.54 -20.22 18.91
C LEU A 719 13.41 -20.02 19.92
N SER A 720 12.58 -18.98 19.76
CA SER A 720 11.38 -18.83 20.58
C SER A 720 10.44 -20.03 20.35
N LEU A 721 9.79 -20.52 21.41
CA LEU A 721 9.00 -21.75 21.35
C LEU A 721 7.79 -21.71 22.27
N TRP A 722 6.63 -22.08 21.73
CA TRP A 722 5.42 -22.37 22.50
C TRP A 722 5.14 -23.88 22.54
N GLU A 723 5.04 -24.43 23.75
CA GLU A 723 4.70 -25.84 23.98
C GLU A 723 3.32 -25.95 24.64
N PRO A 724 2.23 -26.11 23.85
CA PRO A 724 0.87 -26.06 24.37
C PRO A 724 0.58 -27.15 25.41
N ALA A 725 1.17 -28.34 25.26
CA ALA A 725 0.98 -29.46 26.19
C ALA A 725 1.47 -29.15 27.62
N PHE A 726 2.45 -28.26 27.76
CA PHE A 726 3.01 -27.85 29.05
C PHE A 726 2.60 -26.44 29.46
N ARG A 727 1.93 -25.70 28.56
CA ARG A 727 1.72 -24.25 28.62
C ARG A 727 3.02 -23.48 28.83
N ARG A 728 4.09 -23.96 28.18
CA ARG A 728 5.45 -23.45 28.40
C ARG A 728 5.83 -22.55 27.23
N LEU A 729 6.20 -21.32 27.56
CA LEU A 729 6.66 -20.33 26.60
C LEU A 729 8.14 -20.04 26.86
N THR A 730 8.98 -20.36 25.89
CA THR A 730 10.42 -20.16 25.94
C THR A 730 10.76 -18.98 25.03
N PRO A 731 11.19 -17.83 25.57
CA PRO A 731 11.57 -16.69 24.77
C PRO A 731 13.00 -16.85 24.22
N GLU A 732 13.22 -16.37 23.01
CA GLU A 732 14.51 -15.92 22.50
C GLU A 732 14.38 -14.45 22.16
N ILE A 733 15.18 -13.60 22.83
CA ILE A 733 15.21 -12.17 22.56
C ILE A 733 16.55 -11.88 21.85
N PRO A 734 16.53 -11.49 20.57
CA PRO A 734 17.73 -11.06 19.86
C PRO A 734 18.47 -9.95 20.63
N GLY A 735 19.80 -9.93 20.55
CA GLY A 735 20.62 -9.00 21.35
C GLY A 735 20.45 -7.52 20.97
N ASP A 736 19.88 -7.28 19.80
CA ASP A 736 19.53 -5.98 19.22
C ASP A 736 18.05 -5.61 19.44
N ALA A 737 17.29 -6.40 20.22
CA ALA A 737 15.93 -6.12 20.63
C ALA A 737 15.82 -5.85 22.15
N ASP A 738 14.96 -4.90 22.53
CA ASP A 738 14.68 -4.53 23.92
C ASP A 738 13.62 -5.43 24.57
N LEU A 739 12.71 -5.98 23.76
CA LEU A 739 11.69 -6.89 24.25
C LEU A 739 11.22 -7.88 23.19
N LEU A 740 10.55 -8.93 23.67
CA LEU A 740 9.80 -9.88 22.86
C LEU A 740 8.31 -9.79 23.22
N ARG A 741 7.47 -9.53 22.23
CA ARG A 741 6.01 -9.61 22.32
C ARG A 741 5.54 -10.90 21.67
N VAL A 742 4.93 -11.78 22.45
CA VAL A 742 4.31 -13.01 21.96
C VAL A 742 2.80 -12.85 21.96
N SER A 743 2.15 -13.11 20.84
CA SER A 743 0.70 -12.96 20.69
C SER A 743 0.05 -14.25 20.25
N PHE A 744 -0.97 -14.67 20.98
CA PHE A 744 -1.84 -15.78 20.62
C PHE A 744 -3.12 -15.23 19.98
N ARG A 745 -3.41 -15.61 18.73
CA ARG A 745 -4.56 -15.12 17.95
C ARG A 745 -5.40 -16.25 17.38
N GLY A 746 -6.72 -16.13 17.44
CA GLY A 746 -7.60 -17.08 16.73
C GLY A 746 -9.09 -16.85 16.91
N GLY A 747 -9.53 -15.65 16.53
CA GLY A 747 -10.93 -15.31 16.36
C GLY A 747 -11.41 -14.31 17.40
N VAL A 748 -11.65 -14.74 18.63
CA VAL A 748 -12.15 -13.86 19.69
C VAL A 748 -11.20 -13.89 20.88
N GLY A 749 -10.66 -12.73 21.19
CA GLY A 749 -9.70 -12.46 22.24
C GLY A 749 -8.26 -12.71 21.82
N ARG A 750 -7.36 -11.92 22.37
CA ARG A 750 -5.92 -12.09 22.25
C ARG A 750 -5.30 -12.33 23.62
N TRP A 751 -4.29 -13.20 23.66
CA TRP A 751 -3.36 -13.21 24.78
C TRP A 751 -2.02 -12.63 24.31
N VAL A 752 -1.56 -11.56 24.94
CA VAL A 752 -0.26 -10.94 24.67
C VAL A 752 0.68 -11.14 25.85
N VAL A 753 1.90 -11.64 25.59
CA VAL A 753 2.95 -11.85 26.59
C VAL A 753 4.14 -10.97 26.23
N TYR A 754 4.59 -10.14 27.18
CA TYR A 754 5.74 -9.27 27.04
C TYR A 754 6.90 -9.77 27.89
N PHE A 755 8.06 -9.94 27.25
CA PHE A 755 9.33 -10.24 27.91
C PHE A 755 10.28 -9.07 27.70
N GLY A 756 10.78 -8.44 28.77
CA GLY A 756 11.89 -7.50 28.63
C GLY A 756 13.20 -8.24 28.36
N GLN A 757 14.20 -7.58 27.76
CA GLN A 757 15.50 -8.19 27.43
C GLN A 757 16.16 -8.90 28.62
N GLU A 758 16.04 -8.31 29.81
CA GLU A 758 16.60 -8.90 31.02
C GLU A 758 15.87 -10.19 31.45
N ALA A 759 14.69 -10.49 30.90
CA ALA A 759 13.74 -11.53 31.34
C ALA A 759 13.66 -12.72 30.37
N ALA A 760 14.81 -13.36 30.07
CA ALA A 760 14.88 -14.51 29.15
C ALA A 760 14.43 -15.86 29.76
N ASP A 761 13.76 -15.84 30.91
CA ASP A 761 13.35 -17.07 31.60
C ASP A 761 12.12 -17.69 30.93
N THR A 762 12.13 -19.02 30.83
CA THR A 762 10.97 -19.80 30.40
C THR A 762 9.82 -19.64 31.40
N VAL A 763 8.65 -19.26 30.92
CA VAL A 763 7.45 -19.08 31.75
C VAL A 763 6.39 -20.14 31.47
N ARG A 764 5.53 -20.36 32.46
CA ARG A 764 4.35 -21.21 32.32
C ARG A 764 3.10 -20.35 32.42
N LEU A 765 2.30 -20.31 31.36
CA LEU A 765 1.08 -19.51 31.33
C LEU A 765 -0.02 -20.16 32.20
N PRO A 766 -0.69 -19.41 33.09
CA PRO A 766 -1.74 -19.94 33.96
C PRO A 766 -2.98 -20.35 33.17
N PHE A 767 -3.85 -21.16 33.78
CA PHE A 767 -5.21 -21.35 33.28
C PHE A 767 -6.14 -20.31 33.91
N PRO A 768 -7.15 -19.81 33.19
CA PRO A 768 -8.21 -19.01 33.81
C PRO A 768 -8.90 -19.79 34.94
N VAL A 769 -9.11 -19.16 36.10
CA VAL A 769 -9.88 -19.74 37.22
C VAL A 769 -11.36 -19.45 37.12
N ASP A 770 -11.75 -18.31 36.54
CA ASP A 770 -13.13 -18.02 36.20
C ASP A 770 -13.52 -18.78 34.93
N PHE A 771 -14.64 -19.50 35.00
CA PHE A 771 -15.19 -20.24 33.86
C PHE A 771 -15.76 -19.33 32.77
N ASN A 772 -16.02 -18.05 33.09
CA ASN A 772 -16.46 -17.05 32.11
C ASN A 772 -15.29 -16.41 31.36
N THR A 773 -14.05 -16.60 31.83
CA THR A 773 -12.86 -16.10 31.16
C THR A 773 -12.35 -17.17 30.17
N PRO A 774 -12.32 -16.89 28.86
CA PRO A 774 -11.84 -17.85 27.88
C PRO A 774 -10.32 -18.12 28.01
N ASP A 775 -9.89 -19.35 27.71
CA ASP A 775 -8.47 -19.66 27.58
C ASP A 775 -7.97 -19.33 26.18
N LEU A 776 -7.40 -18.13 26.05
CA LEU A 776 -6.93 -17.54 24.79
C LEU A 776 -5.57 -18.11 24.32
N THR A 777 -5.28 -19.39 24.59
CA THR A 777 -4.02 -20.07 24.17
C THR A 777 -4.26 -21.33 23.32
N VAL A 778 -5.52 -21.67 23.01
CA VAL A 778 -5.91 -22.97 22.42
C VAL A 778 -6.23 -22.85 20.93
N GLY A 779 -5.47 -23.56 20.06
CA GLY A 779 -5.79 -23.70 18.63
C GLY A 779 -5.53 -22.45 17.78
N LEU A 780 -4.45 -21.72 18.09
CA LEU A 780 -4.19 -20.35 17.65
C LEU A 780 -2.89 -20.25 16.85
N ASP A 781 -2.79 -19.20 16.03
CA ASP A 781 -1.50 -18.77 15.45
C ASP A 781 -0.71 -18.05 16.55
N VAL A 782 0.56 -18.45 16.72
CA VAL A 782 1.45 -17.85 17.72
C VAL A 782 2.46 -16.96 17.00
N ARG A 783 2.40 -15.67 17.29
CA ARG A 783 3.28 -14.68 16.71
C ARG A 783 4.33 -14.23 17.72
N PHE A 784 5.58 -14.17 17.27
CA PHE A 784 6.73 -13.72 18.05
C PHE A 784 7.29 -12.46 17.40
N ASP A 785 7.22 -11.33 18.09
CA ASP A 785 7.76 -10.05 17.65
C ASP A 785 8.94 -9.67 18.54
N ALA A 786 10.15 -9.71 18.01
CA ALA A 786 11.29 -9.01 18.60
C ALA A 786 11.14 -7.51 18.28
N ILE A 787 11.25 -6.65 19.28
CA ILE A 787 11.00 -5.21 19.16
C ILE A 787 12.16 -4.45 19.80
N ASP A 788 12.69 -3.49 19.05
CA ASP A 788 13.67 -2.50 19.48
C ASP A 788 12.98 -1.15 19.60
N LEU A 789 13.22 -0.48 20.72
CA LEU A 789 12.53 0.74 21.09
C LEU A 789 13.46 1.96 20.98
N GLU A 790 12.84 3.14 20.96
CA GLU A 790 13.57 4.40 21.05
C GLU A 790 14.51 4.41 22.27
N ALA A 791 15.70 4.96 22.07
CA ALA A 791 16.74 4.99 23.08
C ALA A 791 16.24 5.56 24.42
N GLY A 792 16.28 4.73 25.46
CA GLY A 792 15.87 5.09 26.81
C GLY A 792 14.50 4.56 27.19
N VAL A 793 13.67 4.12 26.23
CA VAL A 793 12.39 3.47 26.47
C VAL A 793 12.61 2.01 26.83
N THR A 794 12.00 1.54 27.92
CA THR A 794 12.05 0.10 28.28
C THR A 794 10.67 -0.45 28.63
N LEU A 795 10.51 -1.78 28.57
CA LEU A 795 9.27 -2.42 29.04
C LEU A 795 8.91 -2.01 30.48
N ASN A 796 9.92 -1.84 31.36
CA ASN A 796 9.70 -1.39 32.73
C ASN A 796 9.05 0.00 32.80
N GLU A 797 9.37 0.89 31.88
CA GLU A 797 8.78 2.23 31.82
C GLU A 797 7.36 2.18 31.24
N LEU A 798 7.12 1.34 30.24
CA LEU A 798 5.80 1.18 29.60
C LEU A 798 4.75 0.50 30.51
N VAL A 799 5.18 -0.28 31.51
CA VAL A 799 4.25 -0.86 32.50
C VAL A 799 4.36 -0.17 33.87
N GLY A 800 5.21 0.83 33.98
CA GLY A 800 5.44 1.58 35.21
C GLY A 800 4.33 2.60 35.49
N GLU A 801 3.88 2.69 36.74
CA GLU A 801 2.93 3.74 37.10
C GLU A 801 3.61 5.12 37.01
N GLY A 802 3.15 5.96 36.08
CA GLY A 802 3.76 7.27 35.80
C GLY A 802 4.93 7.24 34.83
N GLY A 803 5.10 6.17 34.07
CA GLY A 803 6.05 6.10 32.95
C GLY A 803 5.74 7.10 31.83
N ILE A 804 6.61 7.09 30.82
CA ILE A 804 6.51 7.96 29.63
C ILE A 804 5.34 7.63 28.70
N GLY A 805 4.66 6.51 28.94
CA GLY A 805 3.50 6.01 28.21
C GLY A 805 3.02 4.71 28.82
N ASP A 806 2.13 4.01 28.12
CA ASP A 806 1.68 2.66 28.49
C ASP A 806 1.95 1.60 27.40
N ILE A 807 1.74 0.33 27.74
CA ILE A 807 2.00 -0.80 26.84
C ILE A 807 1.17 -0.79 25.55
N LEU A 808 0.04 -0.06 25.50
CA LEU A 808 -0.76 0.06 24.26
C LEU A 808 -0.12 1.05 23.28
N GLN A 809 0.78 1.91 23.76
CA GLN A 809 1.55 2.85 22.93
C GLN A 809 2.89 2.28 22.47
N LEU A 810 3.17 1.00 22.73
CA LEU A 810 4.43 0.34 22.38
C LEU A 810 4.89 0.62 20.94
N ASP A 811 3.94 0.59 20.00
CA ASP A 811 4.23 0.78 18.58
C ASP A 811 4.70 2.22 18.26
N GLN A 812 4.32 3.23 19.05
CA GLN A 812 4.79 4.62 18.91
C GLN A 812 6.29 4.74 19.20
N PHE A 813 6.79 3.93 20.12
CA PHE A 813 8.20 3.90 20.51
C PHE A 813 9.01 2.85 19.75
N THR A 814 8.41 2.08 18.85
CA THR A 814 9.11 1.04 18.10
C THR A 814 9.93 1.65 16.96
N GLU A 815 11.23 1.38 16.92
CA GLU A 815 12.13 1.75 15.82
C GLU A 815 12.38 0.59 14.87
N ARG A 816 12.48 -0.64 15.40
CA ARG A 816 12.69 -1.84 14.60
C ARG A 816 11.84 -2.98 15.13
N PHE A 817 11.39 -3.86 14.25
CA PHE A 817 10.78 -5.13 14.65
C PHE A 817 11.24 -6.28 13.76
N SER A 818 11.23 -7.49 14.30
CA SER A 818 11.35 -8.73 13.51
C SER A 818 10.34 -9.74 14.00
N ARG A 819 9.58 -10.27 13.04
CA ARG A 819 8.44 -11.14 13.31
C ARG A 819 8.68 -12.53 12.78
N ARG A 820 8.31 -13.51 13.61
CA ARG A 820 8.14 -14.90 13.21
C ARG A 820 6.73 -15.38 13.56
N VAL A 821 6.07 -16.07 12.63
CA VAL A 821 4.76 -16.69 12.88
C VAL A 821 4.89 -18.21 12.94
N ASP A 822 4.42 -18.81 14.03
CA ASP A 822 4.36 -20.26 14.22
C ASP A 822 2.89 -20.73 14.17
N ASN A 823 2.64 -21.74 13.33
CA ASN A 823 1.30 -22.32 13.14
C ASN A 823 1.03 -23.49 14.11
N GLY A 824 1.81 -23.63 15.18
CA GLY A 824 1.61 -24.63 16.22
C GLY A 824 1.67 -26.08 15.70
N ARG A 825 2.43 -26.32 14.62
CA ARG A 825 2.58 -27.63 13.96
C ARG A 825 3.93 -28.27 14.16
#